data_AF-A0AA46X2C4-F1
#
_entry.id   AF-A0AA46X2C4-F1
#
_cell.length_a   1.000
_cell.length_b   1.000
_cell.length_c   1.000
_cell.angle_alpha   90.00
_cell.angle_beta   90.00
_cell.angle_gamma   90.00
#
_symmetry.space_group_name_H-M   'P 1'
#
loop_
_entity.id
_entity.type
_entity.pdbx_description
1 polymer ?
#
loop_
_entity_poly.entity_id
_entity_poly.type
_entity_poly.pdbx_seq_one_letter_code
_entity_poly.pdbx_strand_id
1 'polypeptide(L)'
;MLTVIKKSGLLGGAGIGFSIGKEKHNIDEANHEEATMRNTIASTKGTVNIKANDTVHLTSADIVAKEGAVLDGSAVKLDGNVDHNHMTHDERYKKSGLTVALGGAVANTLTNATRTIKQAGSRDDKRLAALELNEARKQLQDGYEAVDKAINGVKLRGPEGEVLKENGHSKRGAKNIDDAVNLSVSIGSTSKKQGQVVDTNTYQGGTLVSENDVHIVARDAEQSGIGLTGETVEAKKLVLDSASDINLEAGKNTVDVNNTYKSSGWSVGAGISLTGGGLLDINASGHMARQNGDTHQESYVPTKIKAVELAQLKAKRDTKIIGSTVSGKKVEVDTGRDLHIQSLQDVDNFKEHSKSAGFSVSSKPNFKDPTGSINASVGRIDSKWKSVTQQAGILAGDEGYDISVGNSTRLEGAVIKSDAPKAKNKLTTKSLEMKDIQNEAEYTYSNNGIGYNYYGSKKKLEEMKTKDKKGYDKIYNSIGLVPNLGVGSKGKTSSTTQSAISDGILTVDGKEIDTKTINTNTENTLHQLNKIFDKKKIEERQELARLFAKNAFEEVHRLSDKYHWKEGSAQKVALHAAIGEIAAQLAGNPNGSGAVAAGINELAIKKIIDRVGKEHPDQAQLISATLGMIVNEAINKPGNSGAAVSSYGTKWNKEYIPIEWSERAINNFADFIKDSMSEADQAKLNLELAAGITATIAFLTVWSEKNAPEVLGLVAEGTTEMIVLNAEIVGTVNEFYDVFKAAWESRTNVWDRLNNYQNNNRDTIEDMKKNPWDYE
;
A
#
# COMPACT_ATOMS: atom_id res chain seq x y z
N MET A 1 32.06 13.31 0.98
CA MET A 1 32.05 14.25 -0.15
C MET A 1 31.12 15.41 0.19
N LEU A 2 31.62 16.65 0.14
CA LEU A 2 30.80 17.84 0.34
C LEU A 2 30.66 18.60 -0.98
N THR A 3 29.44 18.70 -1.50
CA THR A 3 29.13 19.46 -2.71
C THR A 3 28.28 20.66 -2.35
N VAL A 4 28.74 21.86 -2.73
CA VAL A 4 28.01 23.11 -2.50
C VAL A 4 27.83 23.83 -3.83
N ILE A 5 26.61 23.83 -4.34
CA ILE A 5 26.23 24.56 -5.54
C ILE A 5 25.54 25.85 -5.10
N LYS A 6 26.10 26.99 -5.50
CA LYS A 6 25.49 28.31 -5.34
C LYS A 6 25.23 28.89 -6.72
N LYS A 7 23.98 29.23 -7.00
CA LYS A 7 23.59 29.99 -8.19
C LYS A 7 22.99 31.31 -7.75
N SER A 8 23.30 32.37 -8.47
CA SER A 8 22.73 33.69 -8.28
C SER A 8 22.46 34.34 -9.62
N GLY A 9 21.39 35.11 -9.73
CA GLY A 9 20.97 35.73 -10.99
C GLY A 9 19.74 35.04 -11.56
N LEU A 10 19.69 34.85 -12.88
CA LEU A 10 18.57 34.19 -13.56
C LEU A 10 18.60 32.68 -13.29
N LEU A 11 17.56 32.19 -12.63
CA LEU A 11 17.33 30.80 -12.26
C LEU A 11 16.19 30.24 -13.13
N GLY A 12 16.26 28.93 -13.43
CA GLY A 12 15.19 28.21 -14.11
C GLY A 12 13.86 28.32 -13.35
N GLY A 13 12.80 28.70 -14.06
CA GLY A 13 11.44 28.76 -13.53
C GLY A 13 10.70 27.43 -13.72
N ALA A 14 9.63 27.22 -12.94
CA ALA A 14 8.66 26.17 -13.22
C ALA A 14 7.60 26.74 -14.19
N GLY A 15 7.51 26.20 -15.41
CA GLY A 15 6.55 26.63 -16.43
C GLY A 15 7.03 27.82 -17.30
N ILE A 16 6.08 28.65 -17.77
CA ILE A 16 6.34 29.82 -18.63
C ILE A 16 6.74 31.03 -17.75
N GLY A 17 7.92 30.98 -17.14
CA GLY A 17 8.41 32.03 -16.24
C GLY A 17 9.88 31.89 -15.87
N PHE A 18 10.43 32.92 -15.24
CA PHE A 18 11.81 32.95 -14.75
C PHE A 18 11.87 33.44 -13.31
N SER A 19 12.88 33.00 -12.56
CA SER A 19 13.15 33.50 -11.21
C SER A 19 14.50 34.22 -11.19
N ILE A 20 14.59 35.40 -10.58
CA ILE A 20 15.85 36.08 -10.29
C ILE A 20 16.09 35.99 -8.79
N GLY A 21 17.19 35.36 -8.37
CA GLY A 21 17.40 35.13 -6.96
C GLY A 21 18.69 34.42 -6.60
N LYS A 22 18.69 33.78 -5.42
CA LYS A 22 19.77 32.95 -4.90
C LYS A 22 19.25 31.53 -4.71
N GLU A 23 20.03 30.57 -5.18
CA GLU A 23 19.80 29.16 -4.99
C GLU A 23 21.07 28.57 -4.36
N LYS A 24 20.88 27.81 -3.27
CA LYS A 24 21.94 27.11 -2.57
C LYS A 24 21.52 25.66 -2.38
N HIS A 25 22.33 24.76 -2.91
CA HIS A 25 22.16 23.32 -2.79
C HIS A 25 23.42 22.74 -2.18
N ASN A 26 23.29 22.21 -0.97
CA ASN A 26 24.36 21.54 -0.24
C ASN A 26 24.03 20.05 -0.18
N ILE A 27 24.97 19.22 -0.57
CA ILE A 27 24.92 17.76 -0.40
C ILE A 27 26.15 17.39 0.41
N ASP A 28 25.94 16.75 1.55
CA ASP A 28 26.99 16.20 2.39
C ASP A 28 26.77 14.70 2.51
N GLU A 29 27.74 13.92 2.04
CA GLU A 29 27.71 12.47 2.04
C GLU A 29 28.95 11.94 2.73
N ALA A 30 28.79 11.05 3.70
CA ALA A 30 29.90 10.32 4.28
C ALA A 30 29.56 8.83 4.27
N ASN A 31 30.52 8.01 3.86
CA ASN A 31 30.44 6.56 3.93
C ASN A 31 31.65 6.06 4.70
N HIS A 32 31.41 5.26 5.73
CA HIS A 32 32.45 4.57 6.47
C HIS A 32 32.18 3.08 6.40
N GLU A 33 33.11 2.35 5.80
CA GLU A 33 32.98 0.92 5.53
C GLU A 33 34.12 0.18 6.22
N GLU A 34 33.76 -0.75 7.09
CA GLU A 34 34.64 -1.75 7.68
C GLU A 34 34.35 -3.08 6.99
N ALA A 35 35.25 -3.50 6.10
CA ALA A 35 35.11 -4.72 5.34
C ALA A 35 36.05 -5.82 5.86
N THR A 36 35.53 -7.05 5.89
CA THR A 36 36.25 -8.22 6.36
C THR A 36 37.23 -8.70 5.30
N MET A 37 38.50 -8.79 5.68
CA MET A 37 39.53 -9.45 4.87
C MET A 37 39.46 -10.96 5.10
N ARG A 38 39.19 -11.71 4.04
CA ARG A 38 39.06 -13.17 4.10
C ARG A 38 40.44 -13.84 4.04
N ASN A 39 40.58 -14.96 4.76
CA ASN A 39 41.81 -15.76 4.76
C ASN A 39 41.62 -16.98 3.86
N THR A 40 42.61 -17.31 3.02
CA THR A 40 42.54 -18.52 2.18
C THR A 40 43.62 -19.53 2.56
N ILE A 41 43.22 -20.76 2.88
CA ILE A 41 44.11 -21.89 3.14
C ILE A 41 43.84 -22.93 2.06
N ALA A 42 44.79 -23.12 1.14
CA ALA A 42 44.57 -23.96 -0.04
C ALA A 42 45.66 -25.01 -0.26
N SER A 43 45.23 -26.22 -0.64
CA SER A 43 46.10 -27.30 -1.14
C SER A 43 45.56 -27.80 -2.48
N THR A 44 46.19 -27.35 -3.58
CA THR A 44 45.72 -27.59 -4.95
C THR A 44 45.90 -29.04 -5.44
N LYS A 45 46.70 -29.82 -4.72
CA LYS A 45 47.02 -31.22 -5.08
C LYS A 45 46.98 -32.20 -3.92
N GLY A 46 46.77 -31.71 -2.70
CA GLY A 46 46.90 -32.53 -1.50
C GLY A 46 45.83 -32.20 -0.47
N THR A 47 46.15 -32.53 0.78
CA THR A 47 45.27 -32.31 1.93
C THR A 47 45.58 -30.98 2.63
N VAL A 48 44.59 -30.45 3.36
CA VAL A 48 44.78 -29.39 4.36
C VAL A 48 44.57 -30.01 5.74
N ASN A 49 45.57 -29.90 6.63
CA ASN A 49 45.46 -30.36 8.01
C ASN A 49 45.71 -29.20 8.98
N ILE A 50 44.70 -28.85 9.76
CA ILE A 50 44.77 -27.78 10.77
C ILE A 50 44.56 -28.43 12.13
N LYS A 51 45.59 -28.38 12.97
CA LYS A 51 45.57 -29.02 14.29
C LYS A 51 45.94 -28.03 15.38
N ALA A 52 45.18 -28.04 16.46
CA ALA A 52 45.48 -27.32 17.69
C ALA A 52 45.41 -28.28 18.88
N ASN A 53 46.19 -28.00 19.92
CA ASN A 53 46.02 -28.69 21.21
C ASN A 53 44.73 -28.20 21.90
N ASP A 54 44.47 -26.91 21.77
CA ASP A 54 43.25 -26.27 22.24
C ASP A 54 42.30 -26.02 21.04
N THR A 55 41.70 -24.84 20.93
CA THR A 55 40.65 -24.57 19.94
C THR A 55 41.21 -24.28 18.54
N VAL A 56 40.61 -24.90 17.51
CA VAL A 56 40.75 -24.43 16.12
C VAL A 56 39.65 -23.39 15.88
N HIS A 57 40.00 -22.10 15.89
CA HIS A 57 39.06 -21.01 15.58
C HIS A 57 39.50 -20.29 14.30
N LEU A 58 38.66 -20.34 13.27
CA LEU A 58 38.89 -19.62 12.01
C LEU A 58 37.69 -18.72 11.74
N THR A 59 37.97 -17.43 11.52
CA THR A 59 36.96 -16.43 11.20
C THR A 59 37.09 -15.99 9.74
N SER A 60 35.98 -16.01 9.00
CA SER A 60 35.87 -15.62 7.59
C SER A 60 36.96 -16.24 6.71
N ALA A 61 37.18 -17.55 6.88
CA ALA A 61 38.22 -18.30 6.20
C ALA A 61 37.65 -19.18 5.08
N ASP A 62 38.34 -19.19 3.94
CA ASP A 62 38.14 -20.14 2.86
C ASP A 62 39.21 -21.24 2.93
N ILE A 63 38.77 -22.48 3.00
CA ILE A 63 39.65 -23.65 2.99
C ILE A 63 39.33 -24.46 1.74
N VAL A 64 40.34 -24.71 0.92
CA VAL A 64 40.18 -25.47 -0.33
C VAL A 64 41.20 -26.59 -0.38
N ALA A 65 40.73 -27.84 -0.46
CA ALA A 65 41.60 -29.00 -0.54
C ALA A 65 41.22 -29.92 -1.69
N LYS A 66 42.22 -30.56 -2.32
CA LYS A 66 41.95 -31.55 -3.36
C LYS A 66 41.71 -32.95 -2.77
N GLU A 67 42.63 -33.41 -1.92
CA GLU A 67 42.60 -34.80 -1.44
C GLU A 67 41.85 -34.97 -0.11
N GLY A 68 41.53 -33.88 0.58
CA GLY A 68 40.80 -33.89 1.85
C GLY A 68 41.17 -32.75 2.80
N ALA A 69 40.32 -32.46 3.78
CA ALA A 69 40.61 -31.49 4.83
C ALA A 69 40.32 -32.05 6.24
N VAL A 70 41.23 -31.80 7.19
CA VAL A 70 41.07 -32.20 8.60
C VAL A 70 41.26 -31.00 9.50
N LEU A 71 40.28 -30.75 10.37
CA LEU A 71 40.35 -29.76 11.46
C LEU A 71 40.24 -30.51 12.78
N ASP A 72 41.24 -30.39 13.66
CA ASP A 72 41.35 -31.22 14.88
C ASP A 72 41.81 -30.36 16.07
N GLY A 73 40.93 -30.20 17.07
CA GLY A 73 41.17 -29.39 18.27
C GLY A 73 40.43 -29.92 19.51
N SER A 74 40.62 -29.27 20.66
CA SER A 74 39.75 -29.45 21.84
C SER A 74 38.30 -29.07 21.49
N ALA A 75 38.15 -27.93 20.80
CA ALA A 75 36.94 -27.45 20.14
C ALA A 75 37.27 -26.94 18.72
N VAL A 76 36.25 -26.86 17.86
CA VAL A 76 36.38 -26.26 16.53
C VAL A 76 35.29 -25.22 16.33
N LYS A 77 35.68 -23.99 15.98
CA LYS A 77 34.78 -22.89 15.67
C LYS A 77 35.12 -22.31 14.30
N LEU A 78 34.18 -22.39 13.36
CA LEU A 78 34.24 -21.69 12.09
C LEU A 78 33.10 -20.67 12.07
N ASP A 79 33.44 -19.40 11.99
CA ASP A 79 32.46 -18.32 11.96
C ASP A 79 32.84 -17.23 10.97
N GLY A 80 31.90 -16.34 10.70
CA GLY A 80 32.11 -15.10 9.97
C GLY A 80 32.26 -13.88 10.87
N ASN A 81 32.99 -12.89 10.37
CA ASN A 81 32.95 -11.53 10.87
C ASN A 81 31.78 -10.74 10.25
N VAL A 82 31.51 -9.54 10.75
CA VAL A 82 30.43 -8.67 10.26
C VAL A 82 31.04 -7.42 9.65
N ASP A 83 30.75 -7.18 8.38
CA ASP A 83 31.07 -5.92 7.72
C ASP A 83 30.11 -4.85 8.20
N HIS A 84 30.66 -3.73 8.65
CA HIS A 84 29.87 -2.58 9.09
C HIS A 84 29.98 -1.47 8.04
N ASN A 85 28.83 -1.03 7.52
CA ASN A 85 28.77 0.12 6.63
C ASN A 85 27.83 1.18 7.21
N HIS A 86 28.38 2.35 7.51
CA HIS A 86 27.67 3.52 8.01
C HIS A 86 27.66 4.61 6.94
N MET A 87 26.49 4.85 6.34
CA MET A 87 26.30 5.88 5.33
C MET A 87 25.41 6.99 5.86
N THR A 88 25.84 8.24 5.66
CA THR A 88 25.04 9.44 5.93
C THR A 88 24.90 10.26 4.66
N HIS A 89 23.70 10.79 4.43
CA HIS A 89 23.38 11.67 3.31
C HIS A 89 22.50 12.82 3.82
N ASP A 90 23.05 14.05 3.92
CA ASP A 90 22.33 15.29 4.29
C ASP A 90 22.27 16.22 3.06
N GLU A 91 21.09 16.34 2.47
CA GLU A 91 20.79 17.27 1.40
C GLU A 91 20.04 18.48 1.95
N ARG A 92 20.55 19.69 1.69
CA ARG A 92 19.90 20.97 2.02
C ARG A 92 19.76 21.83 0.79
N TYR A 93 18.52 22.16 0.46
CA TYR A 93 18.18 23.04 -0.64
C TYR A 93 17.52 24.30 -0.11
N LYS A 94 17.95 25.47 -0.58
CA LYS A 94 17.34 26.77 -0.31
C LYS A 94 17.25 27.56 -1.59
N LYS A 95 16.06 28.06 -1.93
CA LYS A 95 15.85 29.00 -3.03
C LYS A 95 15.11 30.22 -2.51
N SER A 96 15.60 31.41 -2.82
CA SER A 96 14.89 32.66 -2.57
C SER A 96 15.04 33.60 -3.76
N GLY A 97 14.00 34.35 -4.07
CA GLY A 97 14.06 35.27 -5.21
C GLY A 97 12.72 35.84 -5.63
N LEU A 98 12.82 36.74 -6.60
CA LEU A 98 11.72 37.29 -7.36
C LEU A 98 11.38 36.31 -8.49
N THR A 99 10.14 35.87 -8.60
CA THR A 99 9.64 35.03 -9.69
C THR A 99 8.67 35.84 -10.52
N VAL A 100 8.89 35.86 -11.84
CA VAL A 100 8.02 36.48 -12.83
C VAL A 100 7.53 35.37 -13.75
N ALA A 101 6.22 35.14 -13.78
CA ALA A 101 5.61 34.09 -14.57
C ALA A 101 4.37 34.61 -15.30
N LEU A 102 4.09 34.04 -16.47
CA LEU A 102 2.81 34.25 -17.13
C LEU A 102 1.72 33.56 -16.29
N GLY A 103 0.73 34.31 -15.84
CA GLY A 103 -0.43 33.86 -15.09
C GLY A 103 -1.73 34.05 -15.89
N GLY A 104 -2.86 33.82 -15.23
CA GLY A 104 -4.20 33.85 -15.84
C GLY A 104 -4.75 32.45 -16.10
N ALA A 105 -6.03 32.37 -16.47
CA ALA A 105 -6.71 31.09 -16.67
C ALA A 105 -6.01 30.17 -17.69
N VAL A 106 -5.41 30.73 -18.75
CA VAL A 106 -4.68 29.94 -19.76
C VAL A 106 -3.43 29.28 -19.16
N ALA A 107 -2.58 30.08 -18.50
CA ALA A 107 -1.26 29.63 -18.05
C ALA A 107 -1.34 28.70 -16.83
N ASN A 108 -2.26 28.98 -15.90
CA ASN A 108 -2.51 28.13 -14.73
C ASN A 108 -3.02 26.75 -15.15
N THR A 109 -3.96 26.72 -16.09
CA THR A 109 -4.51 25.47 -16.62
C THR A 109 -3.47 24.67 -17.39
N LEU A 110 -2.71 25.30 -18.29
CA LEU A 110 -1.67 24.61 -19.05
C LEU A 110 -0.59 24.04 -18.12
N THR A 111 -0.16 24.79 -17.10
CA THR A 111 0.86 24.35 -16.15
C THR A 111 0.36 23.20 -15.28
N ASN A 112 -0.86 23.29 -14.76
CA ASN A 112 -1.46 22.24 -13.93
C ASN A 112 -1.73 20.97 -14.74
N ALA A 113 -2.33 21.09 -15.91
CA ALA A 113 -2.59 19.96 -16.80
C ALA A 113 -1.30 19.29 -17.23
N THR A 114 -0.26 20.06 -17.61
CA THR A 114 1.05 19.49 -17.97
C THR A 114 1.68 18.75 -16.79
N ARG A 115 1.57 19.28 -15.57
CA ARG A 115 2.05 18.59 -14.36
C ARG A 115 1.29 17.29 -14.14
N THR A 116 -0.03 17.29 -14.24
CA THR A 116 -0.87 16.09 -14.07
C THR A 116 -0.61 15.07 -15.18
N ILE A 117 -0.44 15.48 -16.44
CA ILE A 117 -0.06 14.59 -17.56
C ILE A 117 1.31 13.96 -17.31
N LYS A 118 2.28 14.75 -16.84
CA LYS A 118 3.61 14.24 -16.49
C LYS A 118 3.55 13.24 -15.33
N GLN A 119 2.71 13.52 -14.32
CA GLN A 119 2.46 12.59 -13.21
C GLN A 119 1.85 11.29 -13.71
N ALA A 120 0.80 11.36 -14.54
CA ALA A 120 0.16 10.21 -15.14
C ALA A 120 1.14 9.33 -15.92
N GLY A 121 2.06 9.95 -16.68
CA GLY A 121 3.11 9.23 -17.40
C GLY A 121 4.16 8.54 -16.52
N SER A 122 4.20 8.85 -15.22
CA SER A 122 5.13 8.25 -14.24
C SER A 122 4.48 7.24 -13.29
N ARG A 123 3.16 7.00 -13.41
CA ARG A 123 2.42 6.07 -12.56
C ARG A 123 2.64 4.62 -12.98
N ASP A 124 2.74 3.74 -12.00
CA ASP A 124 2.73 2.29 -12.28
C ASP A 124 1.29 1.80 -12.45
N ASP A 125 0.34 2.36 -11.69
CA ASP A 125 -1.10 2.11 -11.85
C ASP A 125 -1.70 2.87 -13.05
N LYS A 126 -2.05 2.12 -14.11
CA LYS A 126 -2.63 2.66 -15.35
C LYS A 126 -4.05 3.22 -15.16
N ARG A 127 -4.81 2.72 -14.17
CA ARG A 127 -6.16 3.23 -13.88
C ARG A 127 -6.04 4.62 -13.26
N LEU A 128 -5.10 4.79 -12.33
CA LEU A 128 -4.75 6.10 -11.78
C LEU A 128 -4.29 7.06 -12.88
N ALA A 129 -3.36 6.62 -13.74
CA ALA A 129 -2.87 7.44 -14.85
C ALA A 129 -4.02 7.95 -15.73
N ALA A 130 -4.96 7.07 -16.09
CA ALA A 130 -6.11 7.45 -16.90
C ALA A 130 -7.06 8.44 -16.18
N LEU A 131 -7.30 8.26 -14.88
CA LEU A 131 -8.08 9.23 -14.09
C LEU A 131 -7.37 10.58 -13.98
N GLU A 132 -6.05 10.59 -13.77
CA GLU A 132 -5.24 11.81 -13.77
C GLU A 132 -5.28 12.50 -15.16
N LEU A 133 -5.23 11.75 -16.26
CA LEU A 133 -5.40 12.31 -17.61
C LEU A 133 -6.81 12.89 -17.83
N ASN A 134 -7.85 12.25 -17.30
CA ASN A 134 -9.20 12.79 -17.36
C ASN A 134 -9.33 14.08 -16.53
N GLU A 135 -8.73 14.13 -15.34
CA GLU A 135 -8.63 15.37 -14.54
C GLU A 135 -7.84 16.46 -15.29
N ALA A 136 -6.74 16.13 -15.95
CA ALA A 136 -6.00 17.08 -16.78
C ALA A 136 -6.85 17.61 -17.96
N ARG A 137 -7.67 16.74 -18.57
CA ARG A 137 -8.62 17.14 -19.62
C ARG A 137 -9.72 18.06 -19.06
N LYS A 138 -10.31 17.73 -17.92
CA LYS A 138 -11.29 18.58 -17.21
C LYS A 138 -10.66 19.95 -16.89
N GLN A 139 -9.42 19.99 -16.41
CA GLN A 139 -8.68 21.23 -16.15
C GLN A 139 -8.53 22.05 -17.44
N LEU A 140 -8.09 21.44 -18.55
CA LEU A 140 -7.96 22.10 -19.86
C LEU A 140 -9.29 22.70 -20.34
N GLN A 141 -10.39 21.96 -20.19
CA GLN A 141 -11.73 22.43 -20.53
C GLN A 141 -12.17 23.60 -19.65
N ASP A 142 -12.00 23.51 -18.34
CA ASP A 142 -12.29 24.58 -17.39
C ASP A 142 -11.48 25.85 -17.72
N GLY A 143 -10.21 25.69 -18.11
CA GLY A 143 -9.38 26.78 -18.61
C GLY A 143 -9.95 27.40 -19.88
N TYR A 144 -10.38 26.58 -20.85
CA TYR A 144 -11.01 27.07 -22.07
C TYR A 144 -12.30 27.85 -21.80
N GLU A 145 -13.16 27.36 -20.90
CA GLU A 145 -14.38 28.07 -20.50
C GLU A 145 -14.08 29.40 -19.80
N ALA A 146 -13.07 29.43 -18.92
CA ALA A 146 -12.62 30.66 -18.28
C ALA A 146 -12.09 31.67 -19.31
N VAL A 147 -11.40 31.19 -20.35
CA VAL A 147 -10.91 32.01 -21.46
C VAL A 147 -12.05 32.51 -22.35
N ASP A 148 -13.03 31.68 -22.70
CA ASP A 148 -14.23 32.12 -23.44
C ASP A 148 -14.97 33.22 -22.67
N LYS A 149 -15.13 33.06 -21.35
CA LYS A 149 -15.73 34.09 -20.49
C LYS A 149 -14.92 35.38 -20.49
N ALA A 150 -13.60 35.30 -20.39
CA ALA A 150 -12.71 36.45 -20.36
C ALA A 150 -12.67 37.22 -21.70
N ILE A 151 -12.59 36.49 -22.83
CA ILE A 151 -12.45 37.09 -24.18
C ILE A 151 -13.81 37.52 -24.75
N ASN A 152 -14.85 36.71 -24.58
CA ASN A 152 -16.16 36.94 -25.20
C ASN A 152 -17.18 37.56 -24.24
N GLY A 153 -16.90 37.58 -22.93
CA GLY A 153 -17.82 38.10 -21.89
C GLY A 153 -18.76 37.02 -21.34
N VAL A 154 -19.24 37.24 -20.11
CA VAL A 154 -20.17 36.33 -19.41
C VAL A 154 -21.53 36.32 -20.13
N LYS A 155 -22.05 35.14 -20.48
CA LYS A 155 -23.41 35.00 -21.05
C LYS A 155 -24.45 35.51 -20.06
N LEU A 156 -25.20 36.55 -20.43
CA LEU A 156 -26.26 37.14 -19.62
C LEU A 156 -27.49 36.24 -19.65
N ARG A 157 -28.16 36.12 -18.49
CA ARG A 157 -29.36 35.29 -18.32
C ARG A 157 -30.54 36.13 -17.84
N GLY A 158 -31.74 35.74 -18.24
CA GLY A 158 -32.97 36.35 -17.76
C GLY A 158 -33.39 35.81 -16.37
N PRO A 159 -34.53 36.29 -15.84
CA PRO A 159 -35.03 35.92 -14.51
C PRO A 159 -35.27 34.42 -14.32
N GLU A 160 -35.48 33.68 -15.41
CA GLU A 160 -35.79 32.25 -15.42
C GLU A 160 -34.55 31.39 -15.74
N GLY A 161 -33.36 32.02 -15.91
CA GLY A 161 -32.08 31.35 -16.11
C GLY A 161 -31.72 31.02 -17.57
N GLU A 162 -32.58 31.39 -18.52
CA GLU A 162 -32.38 31.31 -19.96
C GLU A 162 -31.28 32.27 -20.43
N VAL A 163 -30.41 31.83 -21.34
CA VAL A 163 -29.37 32.69 -21.91
C VAL A 163 -30.05 33.69 -22.86
N LEU A 164 -29.98 34.97 -22.51
CA LEU A 164 -30.52 36.04 -23.33
C LEU A 164 -29.81 36.03 -24.67
N LYS A 165 -30.55 36.24 -25.77
CA LYS A 165 -29.99 36.30 -27.12
C LYS A 165 -30.15 37.71 -27.68
N GLU A 166 -29.15 38.17 -28.41
CA GLU A 166 -29.15 39.43 -29.15
C GLU A 166 -28.56 39.14 -30.55
N ASN A 167 -29.30 39.47 -31.61
CA ASN A 167 -28.94 39.21 -33.01
C ASN A 167 -28.56 37.75 -33.31
N GLY A 168 -29.30 36.79 -32.76
CA GLY A 168 -29.05 35.34 -32.97
C GLY A 168 -27.91 34.76 -32.13
N HIS A 169 -27.14 35.58 -31.41
CA HIS A 169 -26.05 35.15 -30.54
C HIS A 169 -26.38 35.35 -29.06
N SER A 170 -25.71 34.61 -28.17
CA SER A 170 -25.86 34.84 -26.72
C SER A 170 -25.45 36.27 -26.38
N LYS A 171 -26.33 37.01 -25.70
CA LYS A 171 -26.03 38.31 -25.11
C LYS A 171 -24.95 38.13 -24.04
N ARG A 172 -23.85 38.87 -24.13
CA ARG A 172 -22.69 38.72 -23.24
C ARG A 172 -22.37 40.04 -22.56
N GLY A 173 -21.94 39.95 -21.31
CA GLY A 173 -21.49 41.08 -20.49
C GLY A 173 -20.11 41.58 -20.91
N ALA A 174 -19.53 42.46 -20.09
CA ALA A 174 -18.21 43.04 -20.34
C ALA A 174 -17.12 41.95 -20.46
N LYS A 175 -16.20 42.18 -21.41
CA LYS A 175 -14.98 41.36 -21.60
C LYS A 175 -13.98 41.72 -20.52
N ASN A 176 -13.22 40.73 -20.06
CA ASN A 176 -12.20 40.92 -19.04
C ASN A 176 -10.98 40.06 -19.37
N ILE A 177 -10.18 40.49 -20.35
CA ILE A 177 -9.05 39.73 -20.90
C ILE A 177 -7.96 39.48 -19.83
N ASP A 178 -7.94 40.29 -18.78
CA ASP A 178 -7.04 40.15 -17.63
C ASP A 178 -7.29 38.87 -16.79
N ASP A 179 -8.48 38.28 -16.89
CA ASP A 179 -8.80 36.97 -16.29
C ASP A 179 -8.23 35.81 -17.14
N ALA A 180 -7.95 36.02 -18.43
CA ALA A 180 -7.38 35.02 -19.32
C ALA A 180 -5.84 34.97 -19.24
N VAL A 181 -5.18 36.13 -19.27
CA VAL A 181 -3.71 36.24 -19.28
C VAL A 181 -3.29 37.42 -18.40
N ASN A 182 -2.43 37.17 -17.42
CA ASN A 182 -1.82 38.19 -16.58
C ASN A 182 -0.35 37.88 -16.29
N LEU A 183 0.34 38.80 -15.61
CA LEU A 183 1.72 38.62 -15.15
C LEU A 183 1.71 38.39 -13.65
N SER A 184 2.17 37.23 -13.20
CA SER A 184 2.36 36.95 -11.77
C SER A 184 3.78 37.31 -11.36
N VAL A 185 3.91 38.20 -10.38
CA VAL A 185 5.18 38.60 -9.78
C VAL A 185 5.16 38.23 -8.31
N SER A 186 6.10 37.40 -7.85
CA SER A 186 6.15 36.99 -6.44
C SER A 186 7.57 37.02 -5.88
N ILE A 187 7.71 37.34 -4.60
CA ILE A 187 8.93 37.14 -3.83
C ILE A 187 8.68 36.04 -2.80
N GLY A 188 9.61 35.10 -2.70
CA GLY A 188 9.47 34.02 -1.74
C GLY A 188 10.77 33.33 -1.42
N SER A 189 10.70 32.44 -0.44
CA SER A 189 11.79 31.55 -0.07
C SER A 189 11.24 30.16 0.20
N THR A 190 11.96 29.15 -0.26
CA THR A 190 11.72 27.74 0.05
C THR A 190 13.00 27.11 0.60
N SER A 191 12.83 26.16 1.52
CA SER A 191 13.90 25.39 2.13
C SER A 191 13.46 23.93 2.23
N LYS A 192 14.30 23.00 1.77
CA LYS A 192 14.18 21.55 1.93
C LYS A 192 15.43 21.06 2.66
N LYS A 193 15.24 20.17 3.64
CA LYS A 193 16.29 19.39 4.28
C LYS A 193 15.88 17.93 4.24
N GLN A 194 16.73 17.08 3.69
CA GLN A 194 16.58 15.63 3.66
C GLN A 194 17.83 15.03 4.30
N GLY A 195 17.65 14.17 5.28
CA GLY A 195 18.72 13.46 5.97
C GLY A 195 18.42 11.97 5.93
N GLN A 196 19.40 11.16 5.56
CA GLN A 196 19.32 9.71 5.55
C GLN A 196 20.55 9.17 6.27
N VAL A 197 20.32 8.21 7.17
CA VAL A 197 21.35 7.41 7.81
C VAL A 197 21.03 5.96 7.49
N VAL A 198 22.02 5.22 6.99
CA VAL A 198 21.91 3.79 6.67
C VAL A 198 23.02 3.08 7.40
N ASP A 199 22.64 2.19 8.32
CA ASP A 199 23.54 1.29 9.02
C ASP A 199 23.31 -0.12 8.46
N THR A 200 24.33 -0.70 7.86
CA THR A 200 24.28 -2.05 7.29
C THR A 200 25.31 -2.92 7.99
N ASN A 201 24.85 -4.06 8.51
CA ASN A 201 25.72 -5.11 9.04
C ASN A 201 25.56 -6.33 8.13
N THR A 202 26.63 -6.73 7.44
CA THR A 202 26.62 -7.88 6.54
C THR A 202 27.52 -8.98 7.08
N TYR A 203 26.95 -10.14 7.37
CA TYR A 203 27.66 -11.31 7.86
C TYR A 203 28.48 -11.96 6.75
N GLN A 204 29.78 -12.15 7.01
CA GLN A 204 30.74 -12.73 6.07
C GLN A 204 31.23 -14.09 6.56
N GLY A 205 30.46 -15.14 6.30
CA GLY A 205 30.86 -16.52 6.59
C GLY A 205 32.04 -17.03 5.74
N GLY A 206 32.64 -18.12 6.16
CA GLY A 206 33.69 -18.84 5.45
C GLY A 206 33.17 -19.93 4.50
N THR A 207 34.12 -20.58 3.83
CA THR A 207 33.86 -21.78 3.02
C THR A 207 34.89 -22.86 3.30
N LEU A 208 34.48 -24.13 3.28
CA LEU A 208 35.38 -25.27 3.37
C LEU A 208 35.01 -26.27 2.29
N VAL A 209 35.83 -26.36 1.25
CA VAL A 209 35.55 -27.18 0.06
C VAL A 209 36.63 -28.23 -0.14
N SER A 210 36.21 -29.47 -0.37
CA SER A 210 37.07 -30.60 -0.70
C SER A 210 36.48 -31.44 -1.83
N GLU A 211 37.30 -31.87 -2.81
CA GLU A 211 36.85 -32.88 -3.80
C GLU A 211 36.67 -34.26 -3.17
N ASN A 212 37.20 -34.46 -1.96
CA ASN A 212 37.18 -35.73 -1.24
C ASN A 212 36.66 -35.52 0.21
N ASP A 213 37.31 -36.10 1.22
CA ASP A 213 36.75 -36.15 2.56
C ASP A 213 37.04 -34.88 3.39
N VAL A 214 36.08 -34.45 4.21
CA VAL A 214 36.24 -33.42 5.25
C VAL A 214 35.97 -34.05 6.61
N HIS A 215 36.89 -33.88 7.55
CA HIS A 215 36.73 -34.35 8.92
C HIS A 215 37.00 -33.22 9.91
N ILE A 216 35.99 -32.86 10.71
CA ILE A 216 36.10 -31.87 11.78
C ILE A 216 35.95 -32.59 13.11
N VAL A 217 36.96 -32.47 13.98
CA VAL A 217 37.06 -33.21 15.23
C VAL A 217 37.22 -32.24 16.40
N ALA A 218 36.29 -32.31 17.36
CA ALA A 218 36.38 -31.65 18.65
C ALA A 218 36.50 -32.71 19.76
N ARG A 219 37.65 -32.76 20.42
CA ARG A 219 38.03 -33.88 21.32
C ARG A 219 37.59 -33.70 22.77
N ASP A 220 37.26 -32.47 23.19
CA ASP A 220 36.97 -32.15 24.59
C ASP A 220 35.46 -32.14 24.87
N ALA A 221 35.04 -32.86 25.93
CA ALA A 221 33.65 -32.97 26.35
C ALA A 221 33.17 -31.79 27.22
N GLU A 222 34.10 -31.02 27.80
CA GLU A 222 33.80 -29.87 28.64
C GLU A 222 33.69 -28.55 27.84
N GLN A 223 34.29 -28.52 26.64
CA GLN A 223 34.22 -27.37 25.72
C GLN A 223 32.95 -27.38 24.86
N SER A 224 32.78 -26.33 24.04
CA SER A 224 31.60 -26.11 23.19
C SER A 224 31.46 -27.08 22.00
N GLY A 225 32.44 -27.97 21.77
CA GLY A 225 32.41 -28.92 20.66
C GLY A 225 32.69 -28.27 19.29
N ILE A 226 31.83 -28.54 18.31
CA ILE A 226 31.92 -27.99 16.94
C ILE A 226 30.86 -26.90 16.76
N GLY A 227 31.27 -25.69 16.38
CA GLY A 227 30.38 -24.57 16.06
C GLY A 227 30.65 -24.02 14.66
N LEU A 228 29.65 -24.00 13.80
CA LEU A 228 29.71 -23.48 12.44
C LEU A 228 28.62 -22.42 12.25
N THR A 229 28.98 -21.18 11.88
CA THR A 229 28.02 -20.08 11.72
C THR A 229 28.13 -19.42 10.36
N GLY A 230 27.05 -19.45 9.57
CA GLY A 230 27.00 -18.94 8.19
C GLY A 230 28.01 -19.57 7.23
N GLU A 231 28.50 -20.78 7.54
CA GLU A 231 29.56 -21.46 6.79
C GLU A 231 29.00 -22.30 5.64
N THR A 232 29.72 -22.40 4.52
CA THR A 232 29.42 -23.39 3.48
C THR A 232 30.51 -24.46 3.44
N VAL A 233 30.15 -25.69 3.81
CA VAL A 233 31.07 -26.83 3.82
C VAL A 233 30.64 -27.84 2.77
N GLU A 234 31.48 -28.07 1.77
CA GLU A 234 31.22 -28.97 0.64
C GLU A 234 32.30 -30.05 0.54
N ALA A 235 31.89 -31.32 0.49
CA ALA A 235 32.82 -32.45 0.45
C ALA A 235 32.19 -33.66 -0.25
N LYS A 236 33.01 -34.66 -0.60
CA LYS A 236 32.48 -35.97 -1.01
C LYS A 236 31.86 -36.70 0.18
N LYS A 237 32.62 -36.81 1.27
CA LYS A 237 32.16 -37.26 2.58
C LYS A 237 32.51 -36.23 3.63
N LEU A 238 31.59 -35.99 4.55
CA LEU A 238 31.73 -34.97 5.58
C LEU A 238 31.42 -35.59 6.93
N VAL A 239 32.37 -35.56 7.85
CA VAL A 239 32.22 -36.06 9.20
C VAL A 239 32.47 -34.93 10.19
N LEU A 240 31.49 -34.67 11.06
CA LEU A 240 31.63 -33.83 12.25
C LEU A 240 31.63 -34.77 13.46
N ASP A 241 32.76 -34.89 14.16
CA ASP A 241 32.93 -35.75 15.33
C ASP A 241 33.26 -34.92 16.57
N SER A 242 32.28 -34.79 17.47
CA SER A 242 32.35 -33.93 18.66
C SER A 242 32.15 -34.76 19.93
N ALA A 243 33.12 -34.65 20.84
CA ALA A 243 33.01 -35.15 22.21
C ALA A 243 32.00 -34.36 23.07
N SER A 244 31.44 -33.26 22.54
CA SER A 244 30.46 -32.39 23.19
C SER A 244 29.30 -32.12 22.23
N ASP A 245 29.02 -30.85 21.91
CA ASP A 245 27.91 -30.41 21.05
C ASP A 245 28.31 -30.23 19.57
N ILE A 246 27.34 -30.23 18.66
CA ILE A 246 27.46 -29.73 17.27
C ILE A 246 26.43 -28.61 17.08
N ASN A 247 26.88 -27.39 16.76
CA ASN A 247 26.01 -26.24 16.53
C ASN A 247 26.20 -25.71 15.10
N LEU A 248 25.17 -25.81 14.27
CA LEU A 248 25.09 -25.24 12.93
C LEU A 248 24.11 -24.06 12.96
N GLU A 249 24.62 -22.83 12.86
CA GLU A 249 23.84 -21.62 13.05
C GLU A 249 23.90 -20.73 11.82
N ALA A 250 22.87 -19.94 11.59
CA ALA A 250 22.88 -18.92 10.54
C ALA A 250 23.54 -17.63 11.05
N GLY A 251 24.37 -17.01 10.21
CA GLY A 251 24.80 -15.63 10.38
C GLY A 251 23.63 -14.67 10.20
N LYS A 252 23.75 -13.44 10.73
CA LYS A 252 22.67 -12.43 10.71
C LYS A 252 23.14 -11.15 10.04
N ASN A 253 22.36 -10.69 9.07
CA ASN A 253 22.49 -9.36 8.49
C ASN A 253 21.44 -8.43 9.09
N THR A 254 21.78 -7.15 9.25
CA THR A 254 20.81 -6.11 9.60
C THR A 254 20.94 -4.91 8.69
N VAL A 255 19.81 -4.28 8.37
CA VAL A 255 19.76 -2.99 7.68
C VAL A 255 18.83 -2.07 8.44
N ASP A 256 19.38 -0.99 8.97
CA ASP A 256 18.65 0.07 9.65
C ASP A 256 18.72 1.35 8.82
N VAL A 257 17.55 1.91 8.47
CA VAL A 257 17.46 3.14 7.67
C VAL A 257 16.63 4.17 8.41
N ASN A 258 17.25 5.29 8.77
CA ASN A 258 16.56 6.44 9.32
C ASN A 258 16.48 7.55 8.28
N ASN A 259 15.27 7.89 7.87
CA ASN A 259 14.98 8.94 6.91
C ASN A 259 14.30 10.12 7.60
N THR A 260 14.83 11.32 7.41
CA THR A 260 14.24 12.57 7.89
C THR A 260 14.06 13.53 6.74
N TYR A 261 12.90 14.16 6.67
CA TYR A 261 12.57 15.13 5.66
C TYR A 261 11.86 16.32 6.30
N LYS A 262 12.27 17.53 5.90
CA LYS A 262 11.66 18.78 6.32
C LYS A 262 11.60 19.71 5.12
N SER A 263 10.43 20.24 4.81
CA SER A 263 10.29 21.35 3.87
C SER A 263 9.54 22.50 4.51
N SER A 264 9.86 23.71 4.06
CA SER A 264 9.14 24.92 4.43
C SER A 264 9.30 25.96 3.34
N GLY A 265 8.31 26.83 3.21
CA GLY A 265 8.41 27.95 2.30
C GLY A 265 7.36 29.00 2.55
N TRP A 266 7.62 30.20 2.07
CA TRP A 266 6.67 31.31 2.07
C TRP A 266 6.82 32.10 0.76
N SER A 267 5.73 32.74 0.34
CA SER A 267 5.75 33.66 -0.79
C SER A 267 4.73 34.78 -0.60
N VAL A 268 5.02 35.94 -1.16
CA VAL A 268 4.10 37.07 -1.31
C VAL A 268 4.18 37.53 -2.77
N GLY A 269 3.05 37.64 -3.43
CA GLY A 269 3.00 37.99 -4.84
C GLY A 269 1.83 38.90 -5.21
N ALA A 270 1.87 39.32 -6.46
CA ALA A 270 0.94 40.23 -7.08
C ALA A 270 0.66 39.79 -8.52
N GLY A 271 -0.60 39.78 -8.92
CA GLY A 271 -1.00 39.68 -10.32
C GLY A 271 -1.03 41.07 -10.97
N ILE A 272 -0.48 41.22 -12.17
CA ILE A 272 -0.44 42.48 -12.93
C ILE A 272 -1.14 42.25 -14.27
N SER A 273 -2.05 43.15 -14.61
CA SER A 273 -2.75 43.19 -15.90
C SER A 273 -1.76 43.44 -17.04
N LEU A 274 -1.78 42.58 -18.06
CA LEU A 274 -1.00 42.76 -19.28
C LEU A 274 -1.67 43.72 -20.28
N THR A 275 -2.99 43.95 -20.15
CA THR A 275 -3.75 44.79 -21.08
C THR A 275 -4.03 46.19 -20.55
N GLY A 276 -4.17 46.34 -19.24
CA GLY A 276 -4.48 47.59 -18.54
C GLY A 276 -3.40 48.09 -17.58
N GLY A 277 -2.31 47.34 -17.38
CA GLY A 277 -1.14 47.75 -16.56
C GLY A 277 -1.39 47.89 -15.05
N GLY A 278 -2.61 47.64 -14.56
CA GLY A 278 -2.99 47.74 -13.15
C GLY A 278 -2.73 46.47 -12.33
N LEU A 279 -2.69 46.62 -11.00
CA LEU A 279 -2.64 45.50 -10.05
C LEU A 279 -3.99 44.74 -10.06
N LEU A 280 -3.95 43.41 -10.12
CA LEU A 280 -5.13 42.53 -10.18
C LEU A 280 -5.44 41.85 -8.84
N ASP A 281 -4.40 41.39 -8.15
CA ASP A 281 -4.48 40.75 -6.84
C ASP A 281 -3.17 40.87 -6.06
N ILE A 282 -3.26 40.64 -4.75
CA ILE A 282 -2.13 40.44 -3.84
C ILE A 282 -2.35 39.09 -3.17
N ASN A 283 -1.34 38.23 -3.16
CA ASN A 283 -1.39 36.91 -2.56
C ASN A 283 -0.23 36.70 -1.59
N ALA A 284 -0.45 35.86 -0.58
CA ALA A 284 0.53 35.44 0.39
C ALA A 284 0.31 33.96 0.73
N SER A 285 1.36 33.18 0.86
CA SER A 285 1.24 31.77 1.25
C SER A 285 2.43 31.30 2.07
N GLY A 286 2.21 30.24 2.84
CA GLY A 286 3.23 29.57 3.61
C GLY A 286 2.93 28.08 3.75
N HIS A 287 3.96 27.26 3.83
CA HIS A 287 3.81 25.82 4.09
C HIS A 287 4.97 25.27 4.92
N MET A 288 4.71 24.18 5.63
CA MET A 288 5.69 23.32 6.24
C MET A 288 5.30 21.85 6.08
N ALA A 289 6.28 20.98 5.91
CA ALA A 289 6.10 19.54 6.01
C ALA A 289 7.28 18.90 6.75
N ARG A 290 6.99 17.85 7.50
CA ARG A 290 7.98 17.00 8.18
C ARG A 290 7.61 15.55 7.97
N GLN A 291 8.59 14.71 7.77
CA GLN A 291 8.41 13.27 7.63
C GLN A 291 9.62 12.55 8.20
N ASN A 292 9.37 11.57 9.04
CA ASN A 292 10.38 10.70 9.63
C ASN A 292 10.01 9.27 9.31
N GLY A 293 10.90 8.54 8.66
CA GLY A 293 10.77 7.13 8.33
C GLY A 293 11.86 6.32 9.00
N ASP A 294 11.51 5.12 9.42
CA ASP A 294 12.40 4.16 10.07
C ASP A 294 12.16 2.80 9.40
N THR A 295 13.25 2.15 8.99
CA THR A 295 13.22 0.80 8.39
C THR A 295 14.17 -0.08 9.16
N HIS A 296 13.72 -1.27 9.54
CA HIS A 296 14.55 -2.29 10.18
C HIS A 296 14.36 -3.62 9.46
N GLN A 297 15.45 -4.17 8.94
CA GLN A 297 15.46 -5.44 8.22
C GLN A 297 16.43 -6.41 8.86
N GLU A 298 16.02 -7.68 8.93
CA GLU A 298 16.88 -8.79 9.35
C GLU A 298 16.81 -9.89 8.31
N SER A 299 17.97 -10.43 7.92
CA SER A 299 18.04 -11.61 7.05
C SER A 299 19.14 -12.55 7.51
N TYR A 300 19.00 -13.84 7.23
CA TYR A 300 19.94 -14.85 7.72
C TYR A 300 20.80 -15.48 6.61
N VAL A 301 22.07 -15.71 6.92
CA VAL A 301 23.04 -16.42 6.08
C VAL A 301 23.19 -17.84 6.65
N PRO A 302 22.62 -18.87 6.02
CA PRO A 302 22.57 -20.21 6.59
C PRO A 302 23.95 -20.88 6.64
N THR A 303 24.18 -21.75 7.63
CA THR A 303 25.23 -22.78 7.50
C THR A 303 24.73 -23.89 6.58
N LYS A 304 25.53 -24.27 5.58
CA LYS A 304 25.21 -25.31 4.59
C LYS A 304 26.26 -26.40 4.63
N ILE A 305 25.88 -27.57 5.12
CA ILE A 305 26.67 -28.80 5.06
C ILE A 305 26.21 -29.59 3.83
N LYS A 306 27.08 -29.75 2.83
CA LYS A 306 26.76 -30.47 1.60
C LYS A 306 27.78 -31.57 1.33
N ALA A 307 27.37 -32.81 1.54
CA ALA A 307 28.13 -33.97 1.14
C ALA A 307 27.60 -34.53 -0.18
N VAL A 308 28.48 -34.98 -1.08
CA VAL A 308 28.06 -35.67 -2.31
C VAL A 308 27.55 -37.08 -2.00
N GLU A 309 28.20 -37.77 -1.06
CA GLU A 309 27.87 -39.15 -0.65
C GLU A 309 27.30 -39.18 0.77
N LEU A 310 28.13 -38.88 1.78
CA LEU A 310 27.77 -39.07 3.19
C LEU A 310 28.00 -37.79 4.00
N ALA A 311 26.96 -37.28 4.64
CA ALA A 311 27.09 -36.31 5.72
C ALA A 311 26.84 -37.02 7.07
N GLN A 312 27.83 -37.02 7.95
CA GLN A 312 27.76 -37.68 9.26
C GLN A 312 28.02 -36.67 10.37
N LEU A 313 27.07 -36.56 11.30
CA LEU A 313 27.15 -35.71 12.50
C LEU A 313 27.16 -36.62 13.73
N LYS A 314 28.20 -36.53 14.55
CA LYS A 314 28.36 -37.29 15.80
C LYS A 314 28.61 -36.33 16.95
N ALA A 315 27.60 -36.11 17.78
CA ALA A 315 27.69 -35.31 19.00
C ALA A 315 27.45 -36.20 20.21
N LYS A 316 28.36 -36.20 21.20
CA LYS A 316 28.11 -36.92 22.47
C LYS A 316 27.06 -36.24 23.35
N ARG A 317 26.75 -34.98 23.08
CA ARG A 317 25.71 -34.20 23.79
C ARG A 317 24.61 -33.76 22.82
N ASP A 318 24.55 -32.49 22.43
CA ASP A 318 23.43 -31.93 21.67
C ASP A 318 23.82 -31.59 20.22
N THR A 319 22.86 -31.65 19.31
CA THR A 319 23.01 -31.17 17.92
C THR A 319 21.96 -30.09 17.66
N LYS A 320 22.41 -28.90 17.23
CA LYS A 320 21.53 -27.78 16.84
C LYS A 320 21.73 -27.42 15.38
N ILE A 321 20.63 -27.25 14.66
CA ILE A 321 20.60 -26.82 13.26
C ILE A 321 19.61 -25.65 13.15
N ILE A 322 20.13 -24.43 13.33
CA ILE A 322 19.33 -23.21 13.43
C ILE A 322 19.53 -22.37 12.16
N GLY A 323 18.45 -22.17 11.39
CA GLY A 323 18.48 -21.49 10.09
C GLY A 323 19.42 -22.14 9.08
N SER A 324 19.73 -23.43 9.23
CA SER A 324 20.83 -24.11 8.56
C SER A 324 20.41 -25.47 7.97
N THR A 325 21.20 -26.01 7.06
CA THR A 325 20.87 -27.27 6.37
C THR A 325 22.02 -28.25 6.34
N VAL A 326 21.70 -29.54 6.48
CA VAL A 326 22.62 -30.66 6.25
C VAL A 326 22.09 -31.49 5.09
N SER A 327 22.93 -31.78 4.10
CA SER A 327 22.53 -32.52 2.91
C SER A 327 23.57 -33.52 2.44
N GLY A 328 23.09 -34.65 1.90
CA GLY A 328 23.91 -35.63 1.19
C GLY A 328 23.09 -36.81 0.68
N LYS A 329 23.67 -37.70 -0.13
CA LYS A 329 22.95 -38.91 -0.59
C LYS A 329 22.48 -39.75 0.59
N LYS A 330 23.36 -39.92 1.58
CA LYS A 330 23.06 -40.44 2.91
C LYS A 330 23.36 -39.37 3.96
N VAL A 331 22.47 -39.23 4.94
CA VAL A 331 22.73 -38.42 6.13
C VAL A 331 22.64 -39.28 7.38
N GLU A 332 23.69 -39.25 8.20
CA GLU A 332 23.75 -39.94 9.49
C GLU A 332 23.88 -38.92 10.61
N VAL A 333 23.03 -39.02 11.63
CA VAL A 333 23.08 -38.15 12.81
C VAL A 333 23.05 -39.02 14.05
N ASP A 334 24.09 -38.97 14.86
CA ASP A 334 24.20 -39.61 16.17
C ASP A 334 24.38 -38.53 17.24
N THR A 335 23.33 -38.30 18.03
CA THR A 335 23.29 -37.24 19.05
C THR A 335 22.98 -37.86 20.41
N GLY A 336 23.89 -37.70 21.37
CA GLY A 336 23.78 -38.34 22.69
C GLY A 336 22.60 -37.87 23.53
N ARG A 337 22.12 -36.64 23.33
CA ARG A 337 20.98 -36.05 24.04
C ARG A 337 19.95 -35.49 23.07
N ASP A 338 19.99 -34.19 22.75
CA ASP A 338 18.90 -33.51 22.05
C ASP A 338 19.29 -33.05 20.64
N LEU A 339 18.41 -33.30 19.66
CA LEU A 339 18.48 -32.77 18.30
C LEU A 339 17.43 -31.66 18.13
N HIS A 340 17.87 -30.44 17.83
CA HIS A 340 16.98 -29.30 17.58
C HIS A 340 17.22 -28.70 16.20
N ILE A 341 16.18 -28.65 15.37
CA ILE A 341 16.21 -28.05 14.05
C ILE A 341 15.15 -26.95 13.98
N GLN A 342 15.56 -25.73 13.67
CA GLN A 342 14.67 -24.57 13.67
C GLN A 342 14.94 -23.67 12.47
N SER A 343 13.89 -23.35 11.72
CA SER A 343 13.96 -22.30 10.70
C SER A 343 13.91 -20.91 11.33
N LEU A 344 14.57 -19.95 10.69
CA LEU A 344 14.55 -18.54 11.10
C LEU A 344 13.68 -17.72 10.15
N GLN A 345 13.12 -16.64 10.67
CA GLN A 345 12.27 -15.75 9.90
C GLN A 345 12.99 -14.43 9.65
N ASP A 346 13.12 -14.05 8.39
CA ASP A 346 13.54 -12.71 7.99
C ASP A 346 12.50 -11.68 8.42
N VAL A 347 12.93 -10.44 8.64
CA VAL A 347 12.10 -9.32 9.11
C VAL A 347 12.24 -8.13 8.15
N ASP A 348 11.13 -7.44 7.90
CA ASP A 348 11.10 -6.16 7.18
C ASP A 348 10.02 -5.26 7.79
N ASN A 349 10.46 -4.37 8.68
CA ASN A 349 9.60 -3.43 9.37
C ASN A 349 9.83 -2.02 8.83
N PHE A 350 8.75 -1.29 8.60
CA PHE A 350 8.79 0.10 8.16
C PHE A 350 7.78 0.94 8.94
N LYS A 351 8.22 2.08 9.46
CA LYS A 351 7.35 3.04 10.15
C LYS A 351 7.60 4.43 9.61
N GLU A 352 6.52 5.19 9.42
CA GLU A 352 6.61 6.57 8.99
C GLU A 352 5.59 7.46 9.71
N HIS A 353 6.05 8.64 10.09
CA HIS A 353 5.20 9.72 10.57
C HIS A 353 5.43 10.97 9.72
N SER A 354 4.36 11.45 9.10
CA SER A 354 4.37 12.70 8.34
C SER A 354 3.41 13.72 8.95
N LYS A 355 3.78 14.99 8.89
CA LYS A 355 2.98 16.14 9.33
C LYS A 355 3.14 17.26 8.32
N SER A 356 2.05 17.86 7.88
CA SER A 356 2.09 19.04 7.03
C SER A 356 1.12 20.10 7.52
N ALA A 357 1.44 21.36 7.23
CA ALA A 357 0.54 22.47 7.42
C ALA A 357 0.84 23.57 6.41
N GLY A 358 -0.17 24.33 6.02
CA GLY A 358 0.00 25.46 5.13
C GLY A 358 -1.14 26.45 5.22
N PHE A 359 -0.89 27.66 4.74
CA PHE A 359 -1.91 28.67 4.57
C PHE A 359 -1.70 29.41 3.24
N SER A 360 -2.79 29.95 2.70
CA SER A 360 -2.76 30.88 1.59
C SER A 360 -3.81 31.96 1.77
N VAL A 361 -3.54 33.17 1.32
CA VAL A 361 -4.44 34.32 1.33
C VAL A 361 -4.29 35.04 0.01
N SER A 362 -5.39 35.47 -0.59
CA SER A 362 -5.41 36.31 -1.79
C SER A 362 -6.48 37.39 -1.66
N SER A 363 -6.25 38.58 -2.20
CA SER A 363 -7.22 39.66 -2.18
C SER A 363 -7.04 40.59 -3.38
N LYS A 364 -8.11 41.30 -3.77
CA LYS A 364 -8.03 42.37 -4.77
C LYS A 364 -7.23 43.57 -4.21
N PRO A 365 -6.69 44.47 -5.06
CA PRO A 365 -5.82 45.59 -4.66
C PRO A 365 -6.39 46.51 -3.58
N ASN A 366 -7.72 46.61 -3.50
CA ASN A 366 -8.44 47.44 -2.53
C ASN A 366 -8.81 46.67 -1.25
N PHE A 367 -8.22 45.50 -1.03
CA PHE A 367 -8.51 44.56 0.06
C PHE A 367 -9.99 44.14 0.14
N LYS A 368 -10.73 44.29 -0.97
CA LYS A 368 -12.09 43.76 -1.06
C LYS A 368 -12.03 42.28 -1.42
N ASP A 369 -13.01 41.55 -0.88
CA ASP A 369 -13.26 40.15 -1.20
C ASP A 369 -12.08 39.18 -0.97
N PRO A 370 -11.37 39.24 0.19
CA PRO A 370 -10.27 38.32 0.44
C PRO A 370 -10.73 36.86 0.41
N THR A 371 -9.86 36.00 -0.10
CA THR A 371 -9.96 34.55 0.00
C THR A 371 -8.78 34.02 0.79
N GLY A 372 -8.94 32.87 1.42
CA GLY A 372 -7.83 32.23 2.11
C GLY A 372 -8.11 30.78 2.44
N SER A 373 -7.06 30.05 2.73
CA SER A 373 -7.14 28.67 3.19
C SER A 373 -6.08 28.40 4.25
N ILE A 374 -6.39 27.50 5.17
CA ILE A 374 -5.45 26.90 6.11
C ILE A 374 -5.65 25.39 6.01
N ASN A 375 -4.59 24.62 5.99
CA ASN A 375 -4.65 23.17 6.02
C ASN A 375 -3.62 22.60 6.99
N ALA A 376 -3.95 21.45 7.56
CA ALA A 376 -3.03 20.63 8.34
C ALA A 376 -3.32 19.15 8.08
N SER A 377 -2.29 18.31 8.03
CA SER A 377 -2.44 16.87 7.90
C SER A 377 -1.40 16.10 8.71
N VAL A 378 -1.77 14.88 9.09
CA VAL A 378 -0.91 13.91 9.74
C VAL A 378 -1.04 12.58 9.02
N GLY A 379 0.08 12.05 8.55
CA GLY A 379 0.16 10.72 7.95
C GLY A 379 0.90 9.74 8.87
N ARG A 380 0.47 8.48 8.84
CA ARG A 380 1.12 7.37 9.52
C ARG A 380 1.15 6.15 8.63
N ILE A 381 2.31 5.51 8.58
CA ILE A 381 2.52 4.20 7.96
C ILE A 381 3.16 3.30 9.00
N ASP A 382 2.64 2.09 9.17
CA ASP A 382 3.28 1.02 9.96
C ASP A 382 3.16 -0.25 9.14
N SER A 383 4.27 -0.90 8.85
CA SER A 383 4.36 -2.17 8.14
C SER A 383 5.27 -3.10 8.92
N LYS A 384 4.81 -4.33 9.10
CA LYS A 384 5.59 -5.42 9.68
C LYS A 384 5.47 -6.63 8.79
N TRP A 385 6.60 -7.23 8.50
CA TRP A 385 6.67 -8.48 7.76
C TRP A 385 7.69 -9.38 8.43
N LYS A 386 7.30 -10.64 8.63
CA LYS A 386 8.15 -11.68 9.19
C LYS A 386 7.83 -13.01 8.51
N SER A 387 8.81 -13.61 7.83
CA SER A 387 8.61 -14.88 7.13
C SER A 387 9.86 -15.74 7.14
N VAL A 388 9.70 -17.06 7.26
CA VAL A 388 10.75 -17.99 6.85
C VAL A 388 10.96 -17.85 5.35
N THR A 389 12.19 -17.60 4.93
CA THR A 389 12.61 -17.52 3.51
C THR A 389 13.50 -18.70 3.13
N GLN A 390 14.15 -19.31 4.11
CA GLN A 390 14.98 -20.51 3.96
C GLN A 390 14.65 -21.50 5.08
N GLN A 391 14.31 -22.72 4.71
CA GLN A 391 13.91 -23.75 5.66
C GLN A 391 15.14 -24.49 6.20
N ALA A 392 15.26 -24.59 7.52
CA ALA A 392 16.26 -25.43 8.15
C ALA A 392 15.87 -26.91 7.99
N GLY A 393 16.88 -27.78 7.89
CA GLY A 393 16.56 -29.20 7.73
C GLY A 393 17.73 -30.13 7.46
N ILE A 394 17.39 -31.42 7.48
CA ILE A 394 18.21 -32.53 6.99
C ILE A 394 17.64 -32.98 5.65
N LEU A 395 18.46 -33.01 4.61
CA LEU A 395 18.07 -33.27 3.22
C LEU A 395 18.88 -34.48 2.70
N ALA A 396 18.32 -35.68 2.87
CA ALA A 396 18.90 -36.92 2.38
C ALA A 396 18.46 -37.22 0.94
N GLY A 397 19.34 -37.86 0.18
CA GLY A 397 19.05 -38.35 -1.18
C GLY A 397 18.49 -39.78 -1.19
N ASP A 398 18.91 -40.56 -2.17
CA ASP A 398 18.43 -41.91 -2.48
C ASP A 398 18.95 -43.03 -1.54
N GLU A 399 19.90 -42.71 -0.66
CA GLU A 399 20.39 -43.59 0.39
C GLU A 399 19.72 -43.38 1.75
N GLY A 400 18.94 -42.31 1.90
CA GLY A 400 18.11 -42.05 3.07
C GLY A 400 18.85 -41.46 4.26
N TYR A 401 18.16 -41.37 5.39
CA TYR A 401 18.75 -40.90 6.65
C TYR A 401 18.73 -41.97 7.73
N ASP A 402 19.72 -41.92 8.60
CA ASP A 402 19.77 -42.68 9.85
C ASP A 402 20.05 -41.72 11.01
N ILE A 403 19.03 -41.46 11.82
CA ILE A 403 19.04 -40.47 12.88
C ILE A 403 18.82 -41.18 14.21
N SER A 404 19.78 -41.09 15.13
CA SER A 404 19.74 -41.62 16.48
C SER A 404 19.95 -40.49 17.49
N VAL A 405 18.97 -40.30 18.38
CA VAL A 405 18.92 -39.20 19.34
C VAL A 405 18.62 -39.77 20.72
N GLY A 406 19.52 -39.57 21.69
CA GLY A 406 19.42 -40.20 23.02
C GLY A 406 18.30 -39.67 23.92
N ASN A 407 17.74 -38.51 23.61
CA ASN A 407 16.65 -37.87 24.35
C ASN A 407 15.56 -37.29 23.42
N SER A 408 15.59 -36.00 23.06
CA SER A 408 14.50 -35.35 22.32
C SER A 408 14.89 -34.89 20.92
N THR A 409 13.99 -35.08 19.95
CA THR A 409 14.04 -34.45 18.63
C THR A 409 12.99 -33.35 18.53
N ARG A 410 13.40 -32.11 18.24
CA ARG A 410 12.52 -30.95 18.09
C ARG A 410 12.67 -30.31 16.70
N LEU A 411 11.55 -30.14 16.00
CA LEU A 411 11.46 -29.45 14.72
C LEU A 411 10.59 -28.19 14.84
N GLU A 412 11.12 -27.04 14.43
CA GLU A 412 10.38 -25.77 14.36
C GLU A 412 10.40 -25.19 12.95
N GLY A 413 9.26 -25.30 12.25
CA GLY A 413 9.13 -25.00 10.83
C GLY A 413 10.22 -25.66 9.98
N ALA A 414 10.68 -26.86 10.34
CA ALA A 414 11.89 -27.50 9.81
C ALA A 414 11.59 -28.88 9.20
N VAL A 415 12.46 -29.35 8.30
CA VAL A 415 12.23 -30.60 7.57
C VAL A 415 13.33 -31.63 7.76
N ILE A 416 12.94 -32.90 7.85
CA ILE A 416 13.80 -34.05 7.59
C ILE A 416 13.26 -34.69 6.31
N LYS A 417 13.92 -34.41 5.18
CA LYS A 417 13.51 -34.85 3.84
C LYS A 417 14.43 -35.96 3.34
N SER A 418 13.86 -36.90 2.61
CA SER A 418 14.57 -37.99 1.94
C SER A 418 13.92 -38.31 0.59
N ASP A 419 14.75 -38.55 -0.42
CA ASP A 419 14.30 -39.11 -1.71
C ASP A 419 14.32 -40.65 -1.72
N ALA A 420 14.77 -41.28 -0.62
CA ALA A 420 14.88 -42.73 -0.51
C ALA A 420 13.56 -43.42 -0.12
N PRO A 421 13.39 -44.71 -0.46
CA PRO A 421 12.27 -45.51 0.03
C PRO A 421 12.24 -45.59 1.56
N LYS A 422 11.03 -45.71 2.14
CA LYS A 422 10.75 -45.79 3.59
C LYS A 422 11.74 -46.65 4.39
N ALA A 423 12.15 -47.81 3.86
CA ALA A 423 13.04 -48.76 4.54
C ALA A 423 14.45 -48.20 4.85
N LYS A 424 14.86 -47.14 4.15
CA LYS A 424 16.17 -46.48 4.33
C LYS A 424 16.10 -45.22 5.20
N ASN A 425 14.91 -44.84 5.66
CA ASN A 425 14.68 -43.63 6.44
C ASN A 425 14.39 -44.04 7.88
N LYS A 426 15.35 -43.85 8.80
CA LYS A 426 15.22 -44.28 10.19
C LYS A 426 15.46 -43.12 11.14
N LEU A 427 14.55 -42.94 12.09
CA LEU A 427 14.71 -41.99 13.19
C LEU A 427 14.39 -42.68 14.50
N THR A 428 15.32 -42.64 15.45
CA THR A 428 15.17 -43.17 16.80
C THR A 428 15.36 -42.06 17.82
N THR A 429 14.36 -41.83 18.67
CA THR A 429 14.39 -40.80 19.73
C THR A 429 13.55 -41.22 20.93
N LYS A 430 13.66 -40.54 22.09
CA LYS A 430 12.72 -40.77 23.22
C LYS A 430 11.48 -39.88 23.13
N SER A 431 11.62 -38.67 22.60
CA SER A 431 10.50 -37.75 22.36
C SER A 431 10.64 -37.01 21.05
N LEU A 432 9.51 -36.75 20.39
CA LEU A 432 9.43 -35.98 19.15
C LEU A 432 8.48 -34.79 19.33
N GLU A 433 8.99 -33.58 19.18
CA GLU A 433 8.21 -32.34 19.16
C GLU A 433 8.26 -31.73 17.76
N MET A 434 7.09 -31.50 17.15
CA MET A 434 6.97 -30.81 15.87
C MET A 434 6.09 -29.58 16.05
N LYS A 435 6.65 -28.43 15.68
CA LYS A 435 5.99 -27.13 15.79
C LYS A 435 6.12 -26.40 14.47
N ASP A 436 5.03 -25.78 14.03
CA ASP A 436 5.05 -24.94 12.83
C ASP A 436 5.41 -23.49 13.19
N ILE A 437 5.89 -22.73 12.21
CA ILE A 437 6.18 -21.30 12.35
C ILE A 437 5.11 -20.49 11.64
N GLN A 438 4.48 -19.56 12.37
CA GLN A 438 3.52 -18.61 11.81
C GLN A 438 4.28 -17.43 11.20
N ASN A 439 4.09 -17.22 9.91
CA ASN A 439 4.57 -16.05 9.17
C ASN A 439 3.46 -15.01 9.12
N GLU A 440 3.82 -13.74 9.26
CA GLU A 440 2.86 -12.64 9.33
C GLU A 440 3.32 -11.46 8.48
N ALA A 441 2.37 -10.85 7.80
CA ALA A 441 2.57 -9.58 7.13
C ALA A 441 1.35 -8.70 7.41
N GLU A 442 1.58 -7.54 7.99
CA GLU A 442 0.56 -6.55 8.28
C GLU A 442 1.05 -5.16 7.93
N TYR A 443 0.14 -4.31 7.44
CA TYR A 443 0.42 -2.89 7.32
C TYR A 443 -0.82 -2.06 7.59
N THR A 444 -0.58 -0.81 7.99
CA THR A 444 -1.58 0.24 8.10
C THR A 444 -1.06 1.51 7.45
N TYR A 445 -1.93 2.20 6.75
CA TYR A 445 -1.71 3.51 6.18
C TYR A 445 -2.87 4.41 6.57
N SER A 446 -2.57 5.62 7.00
CA SER A 446 -3.55 6.66 7.25
C SER A 446 -2.98 8.02 6.92
N ASN A 447 -3.82 8.90 6.40
CA ASN A 447 -3.50 10.30 6.21
C ASN A 447 -4.74 11.12 6.53
N ASN A 448 -4.70 11.83 7.65
CA ASN A 448 -5.84 12.55 8.19
C ASN A 448 -5.50 14.02 8.25
N GLY A 449 -6.28 14.85 7.58
CA GLY A 449 -6.13 16.29 7.60
C GLY A 449 -7.44 17.03 7.76
N ILE A 450 -7.30 18.31 8.03
CA ILE A 450 -8.40 19.27 8.15
C ILE A 450 -7.98 20.56 7.44
N GLY A 451 -8.93 21.21 6.80
CA GLY A 451 -8.73 22.48 6.14
C GLY A 451 -9.83 23.48 6.48
N TYR A 452 -9.48 24.75 6.55
CA TYR A 452 -10.44 25.84 6.59
C TYR A 452 -10.31 26.65 5.30
N ASN A 453 -11.38 26.81 4.52
CA ASN A 453 -11.37 27.66 3.33
C ASN A 453 -12.37 28.81 3.44
N TYR A 454 -11.91 30.01 3.13
CA TYR A 454 -12.65 31.26 3.15
C TYR A 454 -12.70 31.86 1.75
N TYR A 455 -13.90 32.05 1.20
CA TYR A 455 -14.10 32.58 -0.16
C TYR A 455 -14.71 33.99 -0.20
N GLY A 456 -14.79 34.64 0.96
CA GLY A 456 -15.32 36.00 1.14
C GLY A 456 -16.48 36.07 2.14
N SER A 457 -17.06 37.26 2.30
CA SER A 457 -18.14 37.50 3.25
C SER A 457 -19.42 36.71 2.91
N LYS A 458 -20.29 36.48 3.90
CA LYS A 458 -21.61 35.86 3.68
C LYS A 458 -22.39 36.55 2.56
N LYS A 459 -22.42 37.89 2.56
CA LYS A 459 -23.08 38.68 1.52
C LYS A 459 -22.55 38.36 0.11
N LYS A 460 -21.23 38.22 -0.05
CA LYS A 460 -20.61 37.87 -1.33
C LYS A 460 -20.98 36.45 -1.76
N LEU A 461 -21.01 35.50 -0.84
CA LEU A 461 -21.44 34.12 -1.13
C LEU A 461 -22.91 34.09 -1.58
N GLU A 462 -23.80 34.85 -0.94
CA GLU A 462 -25.21 35.00 -1.37
C GLU A 462 -25.34 35.65 -2.76
N GLU A 463 -24.54 36.69 -3.03
CA GLU A 463 -24.48 37.31 -4.35
C GLU A 463 -23.95 36.33 -5.41
N MET A 464 -22.99 35.47 -5.06
CA MET A 464 -22.46 34.45 -5.96
C MET A 464 -23.50 33.36 -6.25
N LYS A 465 -24.25 32.89 -5.25
CA LYS A 465 -25.36 31.93 -5.46
C LYS A 465 -26.37 32.40 -6.50
N THR A 466 -26.66 33.70 -6.49
CA THR A 466 -27.70 34.29 -7.35
C THR A 466 -27.16 34.69 -8.72
N LYS A 467 -25.95 35.27 -8.79
CA LYS A 467 -25.40 35.84 -10.03
C LYS A 467 -24.42 34.92 -10.76
N ASP A 468 -23.74 34.03 -10.04
CA ASP A 468 -22.80 33.04 -10.58
C ASP A 468 -22.98 31.71 -9.84
N LYS A 469 -24.19 31.16 -9.94
CA LYS A 469 -24.57 29.89 -9.30
C LYS A 469 -23.55 28.78 -9.60
N LYS A 470 -23.06 28.73 -10.85
CA LYS A 470 -22.02 27.75 -11.26
C LYS A 470 -20.70 27.93 -10.51
N GLY A 471 -20.25 29.17 -10.31
CA GLY A 471 -19.05 29.46 -9.53
C GLY A 471 -19.23 29.15 -8.05
N TYR A 472 -20.42 29.45 -7.49
CA TYR A 472 -20.76 29.10 -6.11
C TYR A 472 -20.76 27.58 -5.88
N ASP A 473 -21.43 26.82 -6.76
CA ASP A 473 -21.58 25.38 -6.62
C ASP A 473 -20.21 24.66 -6.62
N LYS A 474 -19.24 25.13 -7.43
CA LYS A 474 -17.86 24.61 -7.46
C LYS A 474 -17.09 24.77 -6.14
N ILE A 475 -17.40 25.78 -5.34
CA ILE A 475 -16.68 26.05 -4.07
C ILE A 475 -17.46 25.60 -2.84
N TYR A 476 -18.77 25.40 -2.96
CA TYR A 476 -19.70 25.16 -1.86
C TYR A 476 -19.21 24.08 -0.89
N ASN A 477 -18.85 22.89 -1.39
CA ASN A 477 -18.41 21.76 -0.57
C ASN A 477 -16.99 21.92 0.01
N SER A 478 -16.32 23.04 -0.26
CA SER A 478 -15.01 23.37 0.29
C SER A 478 -15.05 24.54 1.28
N ILE A 479 -16.16 25.28 1.41
CA ILE A 479 -16.28 26.42 2.32
C ILE A 479 -16.23 25.95 3.77
N GLY A 480 -15.54 26.71 4.62
CA GLY A 480 -15.51 26.46 6.07
C GLY A 480 -14.53 25.37 6.46
N LEU A 481 -14.78 24.71 7.60
CA LEU A 481 -13.89 23.74 8.21
C LEU A 481 -14.14 22.32 7.67
N VAL A 482 -13.47 21.95 6.60
CA VAL A 482 -13.68 20.68 5.90
C VAL A 482 -12.63 19.62 6.24
N PRO A 483 -13.03 18.34 6.35
CA PRO A 483 -12.09 17.24 6.47
C PRO A 483 -11.29 17.05 5.16
N ASN A 484 -10.02 16.64 5.30
CA ASN A 484 -9.14 16.21 4.22
C ASN A 484 -8.56 14.84 4.58
N LEU A 485 -9.40 13.81 4.45
CA LEU A 485 -9.10 12.45 4.88
C LEU A 485 -8.69 11.61 3.68
N GLY A 486 -7.68 10.76 3.83
CA GLY A 486 -7.46 9.63 2.93
C GLY A 486 -8.34 8.45 3.34
N VAL A 487 -8.68 7.58 2.38
CA VAL A 487 -9.45 6.35 2.66
C VAL A 487 -8.71 5.41 3.62
N GLY A 488 -7.40 5.59 3.79
CA GLY A 488 -6.60 4.72 4.62
C GLY A 488 -6.45 3.34 3.97
N SER A 489 -5.54 2.54 4.48
CA SER A 489 -5.34 1.18 4.01
C SER A 489 -4.95 0.29 5.17
N LYS A 490 -5.44 -0.94 5.18
CA LYS A 490 -4.90 -1.97 6.06
C LYS A 490 -4.89 -3.31 5.34
N GLY A 491 -3.79 -4.04 5.49
CA GLY A 491 -3.68 -5.41 5.01
C GLY A 491 -3.15 -6.30 6.10
N LYS A 492 -3.65 -7.55 6.16
CA LYS A 492 -3.09 -8.60 6.99
C LYS A 492 -3.15 -9.92 6.23
N THR A 493 -2.05 -10.65 6.18
CA THR A 493 -1.98 -12.00 5.65
C THR A 493 -1.03 -12.82 6.50
N SER A 494 -1.20 -14.13 6.49
CA SER A 494 -0.35 -15.07 7.20
C SER A 494 -0.18 -16.33 6.38
N SER A 495 0.93 -17.02 6.64
CA SER A 495 1.18 -18.38 6.16
C SER A 495 1.85 -19.18 7.26
N THR A 496 1.88 -20.50 7.11
CA THR A 496 2.47 -21.40 8.10
C THR A 496 3.62 -22.15 7.45
N THR A 497 4.85 -21.96 7.93
CA THR A 497 5.97 -22.84 7.58
C THR A 497 5.86 -24.10 8.42
N GLN A 498 5.65 -25.24 7.77
CA GLN A 498 5.35 -26.49 8.42
C GLN A 498 6.61 -27.27 8.79
N SER A 499 6.57 -27.95 9.94
CA SER A 499 7.52 -29.02 10.23
C SER A 499 7.08 -30.32 9.58
N ALA A 500 8.02 -31.07 8.98
CA ALA A 500 7.70 -32.35 8.34
C ALA A 500 8.87 -33.35 8.36
N ILE A 501 8.55 -34.64 8.39
CA ILE A 501 9.53 -35.74 8.30
C ILE A 501 9.06 -36.69 7.20
N SER A 502 9.88 -36.91 6.17
CA SER A 502 9.54 -37.84 5.08
C SER A 502 9.24 -39.25 5.62
N ASP A 503 8.39 -40.01 4.92
CA ASP A 503 7.96 -41.33 5.40
C ASP A 503 9.16 -42.27 5.66
N GLY A 504 9.12 -42.92 6.81
CA GLY A 504 10.24 -43.68 7.38
C GLY A 504 9.82 -44.57 8.53
N ILE A 505 10.79 -45.28 9.09
CA ILE A 505 10.64 -46.06 10.32
C ILE A 505 11.02 -45.13 11.48
N LEU A 506 10.01 -44.65 12.21
CA LEU A 506 10.19 -43.71 13.32
C LEU A 506 9.95 -44.44 14.64
N THR A 507 10.98 -44.53 15.47
CA THR A 507 10.93 -45.16 16.80
C THR A 507 11.00 -44.08 17.86
N VAL A 508 9.91 -43.90 18.62
CA VAL A 508 9.81 -42.95 19.72
C VAL A 508 9.60 -43.73 21.02
N ASP A 509 10.48 -43.51 22.01
CA ASP A 509 10.46 -44.21 23.30
C ASP A 509 10.45 -45.75 23.15
N GLY A 510 11.27 -46.25 22.21
CA GLY A 510 11.39 -47.69 21.93
C GLY A 510 10.20 -48.31 21.19
N LYS A 511 9.23 -47.52 20.74
CA LYS A 511 8.07 -47.99 19.96
C LYS A 511 8.06 -47.36 18.58
N GLU A 512 7.83 -48.18 17.55
CA GLU A 512 7.56 -47.65 16.22
C GLU A 512 6.21 -46.92 16.22
N ILE A 513 6.19 -45.67 15.76
CA ILE A 513 4.97 -44.84 15.68
C ILE A 513 4.42 -44.85 14.26
N ASP A 514 3.09 -44.77 14.13
CA ASP A 514 2.44 -44.63 12.81
C ASP A 514 2.72 -43.24 12.24
N THR A 515 3.35 -43.19 11.06
CA THR A 515 3.71 -41.94 10.38
C THR A 515 2.49 -41.11 9.96
N LYS A 516 1.27 -41.67 9.98
CA LYS A 516 0.02 -40.91 9.81
C LYS A 516 -0.28 -39.92 10.94
N THR A 517 0.36 -40.07 12.10
CA THR A 517 0.14 -39.21 13.27
C THR A 517 0.95 -37.91 13.24
N ILE A 518 1.87 -37.78 12.28
CA ILE A 518 2.72 -36.61 12.08
C ILE A 518 2.63 -36.11 10.63
N ASN A 519 3.12 -34.91 10.36
CA ASN A 519 3.21 -34.41 9.00
C ASN A 519 4.36 -35.09 8.23
N THR A 520 4.01 -35.89 7.23
CA THR A 520 4.96 -36.58 6.35
C THR A 520 5.15 -35.93 4.99
N ASN A 521 4.37 -34.89 4.69
CA ASN A 521 4.51 -34.17 3.43
C ASN A 521 5.65 -33.17 3.53
N THR A 522 6.81 -33.51 2.97
CA THR A 522 7.98 -32.63 2.90
C THR A 522 7.98 -31.72 1.68
N GLU A 523 6.94 -31.76 0.84
CA GLU A 523 6.81 -30.90 -0.33
C GLU A 523 6.04 -29.61 0.01
N ASN A 524 6.56 -28.47 -0.47
CA ASN A 524 5.97 -27.14 -0.30
C ASN A 524 5.78 -26.65 1.16
N THR A 525 6.50 -27.21 2.13
CA THR A 525 6.39 -26.87 3.57
C THR A 525 6.85 -25.47 3.95
N LEU A 526 7.64 -24.81 3.10
CA LEU A 526 8.18 -23.47 3.37
C LEU A 526 7.07 -22.42 3.48
N HIS A 527 6.10 -22.44 2.56
CA HIS A 527 5.02 -21.46 2.44
C HIS A 527 5.45 -20.01 2.69
N GLN A 528 6.53 -19.57 2.04
CA GLN A 528 7.07 -18.21 2.23
C GLN A 528 5.99 -17.16 1.98
N LEU A 529 5.88 -16.20 2.91
CA LEU A 529 4.91 -15.13 2.84
C LEU A 529 5.47 -13.96 2.02
N ASN A 530 4.76 -13.56 0.97
CA ASN A 530 5.13 -12.38 0.21
C ASN A 530 4.92 -11.09 1.01
N LYS A 531 5.76 -10.08 0.77
CA LYS A 531 5.54 -8.73 1.31
C LYS A 531 4.29 -8.13 0.67
N ILE A 532 3.40 -7.59 1.50
CA ILE A 532 2.13 -6.97 1.08
C ILE A 532 2.17 -5.43 1.11
N PHE A 533 3.27 -4.85 1.59
CA PHE A 533 3.48 -3.42 1.69
C PHE A 533 4.51 -2.94 0.66
N ASP A 534 4.13 -1.91 -0.08
CA ASP A 534 5.00 -1.13 -0.96
C ASP A 534 4.48 0.30 -0.91
N LYS A 535 5.29 1.21 -0.39
CA LYS A 535 4.87 2.59 -0.15
C LYS A 535 4.33 3.27 -1.41
N LYS A 536 5.01 3.13 -2.55
CA LYS A 536 4.60 3.77 -3.81
C LYS A 536 3.25 3.22 -4.26
N LYS A 537 3.09 1.89 -4.22
CA LYS A 537 1.81 1.25 -4.59
C LYS A 537 0.67 1.64 -3.65
N ILE A 538 0.93 1.76 -2.35
CA ILE A 538 -0.08 2.24 -1.40
C ILE A 538 -0.47 3.68 -1.70
N GLU A 539 0.49 4.59 -1.91
CA GLU A 539 0.19 5.98 -2.26
C GLU A 539 -0.62 6.09 -3.57
N GLU A 540 -0.29 5.31 -4.61
CA GLU A 540 -1.06 5.27 -5.86
C GLU A 540 -2.49 4.73 -5.66
N ARG A 541 -2.67 3.65 -4.88
CA ARG A 541 -3.99 3.10 -4.52
C ARG A 541 -4.87 4.10 -3.78
N GLN A 542 -4.27 4.90 -2.90
CA GLN A 542 -5.01 5.93 -2.16
C GLN A 542 -5.50 7.05 -3.08
N GLU A 543 -4.65 7.50 -3.99
CA GLU A 543 -5.04 8.52 -4.97
C GLU A 543 -6.07 7.99 -5.97
N LEU A 544 -5.93 6.73 -6.40
CA LEU A 544 -6.91 6.05 -7.24
C LEU A 544 -8.28 5.98 -6.55
N ALA A 545 -8.31 5.52 -5.29
CA ALA A 545 -9.55 5.46 -4.51
C ALA A 545 -10.20 6.83 -4.33
N ARG A 546 -9.39 7.88 -4.10
CA ARG A 546 -9.88 9.25 -3.96
C ARG A 546 -10.49 9.77 -5.27
N LEU A 547 -9.81 9.60 -6.40
CA LEU A 547 -10.29 10.05 -7.70
C LEU A 547 -11.51 9.25 -8.18
N PHE A 548 -11.50 7.94 -7.94
CA PHE A 548 -12.67 7.09 -8.18
C PHE A 548 -13.87 7.57 -7.37
N ALA A 549 -13.72 7.71 -6.05
CA ALA A 549 -14.81 8.15 -5.17
C ALA A 549 -15.36 9.51 -5.59
N LYS A 550 -14.49 10.49 -5.88
CA LYS A 550 -14.87 11.80 -6.40
C LYS A 550 -15.77 11.66 -7.63
N ASN A 551 -15.25 11.04 -8.70
CA ASN A 551 -15.97 10.95 -9.97
C ASN A 551 -17.24 10.11 -9.88
N ALA A 552 -17.24 9.04 -9.06
CA ALA A 552 -18.37 8.14 -8.93
C ALA A 552 -19.52 8.77 -8.11
N PHE A 553 -19.22 9.46 -7.01
CA PHE A 553 -20.25 10.16 -6.22
C PHE A 553 -20.81 11.37 -6.98
N GLU A 554 -19.98 12.10 -7.75
CA GLU A 554 -20.45 13.12 -8.70
C GLU A 554 -21.47 12.52 -9.69
N GLU A 555 -21.19 11.33 -10.24
CA GLU A 555 -22.08 10.68 -11.21
C GLU A 555 -23.38 10.17 -10.57
N VAL A 556 -23.32 9.62 -9.34
CA VAL A 556 -24.53 9.22 -8.60
C VAL A 556 -25.43 10.42 -8.34
N HIS A 557 -24.85 11.58 -8.01
CA HIS A 557 -25.62 12.80 -7.86
C HIS A 557 -26.33 13.18 -9.17
N ARG A 558 -25.61 13.14 -10.30
CA ARG A 558 -26.17 13.43 -11.63
C ARG A 558 -27.34 12.50 -11.99
N LEU A 559 -27.22 11.20 -11.69
CA LEU A 559 -28.30 10.23 -11.87
C LEU A 559 -29.47 10.50 -10.94
N SER A 560 -29.19 10.83 -9.68
CA SER A 560 -30.21 11.21 -8.69
C SER A 560 -31.05 12.38 -9.18
N ASP A 561 -30.43 13.40 -9.76
CA ASP A 561 -31.11 14.56 -10.34
C ASP A 561 -31.94 14.18 -11.57
N LYS A 562 -31.37 13.39 -12.48
CA LYS A 562 -32.04 12.94 -13.72
C LYS A 562 -33.28 12.09 -13.44
N TYR A 563 -33.22 11.22 -12.43
CA TYR A 563 -34.29 10.27 -12.08
C TYR A 563 -35.08 10.66 -10.82
N HIS A 564 -34.83 11.87 -10.29
CA HIS A 564 -35.50 12.42 -9.12
C HIS A 564 -35.45 11.53 -7.86
N TRP A 565 -34.32 10.85 -7.64
CA TRP A 565 -34.10 10.07 -6.42
C TRP A 565 -33.98 11.02 -5.21
N LYS A 566 -34.71 10.69 -4.14
CA LYS A 566 -34.63 11.43 -2.87
C LYS A 566 -33.40 10.97 -2.07
N GLU A 567 -32.84 11.86 -1.26
CA GLU A 567 -31.84 11.50 -0.25
C GLU A 567 -32.34 10.35 0.63
N GLY A 568 -31.50 9.33 0.83
CA GLY A 568 -31.86 8.12 1.56
C GLY A 568 -32.80 7.16 0.82
N SER A 569 -33.04 7.35 -0.49
CA SER A 569 -33.74 6.34 -1.29
C SER A 569 -32.93 5.05 -1.40
N ALA A 570 -33.60 3.90 -1.57
CA ALA A 570 -32.94 2.61 -1.67
C ALA A 570 -31.89 2.57 -2.79
N GLN A 571 -32.17 3.20 -3.95
CA GLN A 571 -31.24 3.26 -5.08
C GLN A 571 -29.99 4.07 -4.73
N LYS A 572 -30.17 5.22 -4.09
CA LYS A 572 -29.06 6.13 -3.76
C LYS A 572 -28.18 5.55 -2.65
N VAL A 573 -28.80 4.90 -1.65
CA VAL A 573 -28.11 4.17 -0.57
C VAL A 573 -27.30 3.00 -1.13
N ALA A 574 -27.89 2.20 -2.03
CA ALA A 574 -27.20 1.06 -2.66
C ALA A 574 -25.97 1.51 -3.47
N LEU A 575 -26.09 2.60 -4.24
CA LEU A 575 -24.97 3.16 -5.00
C LEU A 575 -23.90 3.77 -4.08
N HIS A 576 -24.28 4.46 -3.01
CA HIS A 576 -23.32 4.97 -2.04
C HIS A 576 -22.55 3.85 -1.36
N ALA A 577 -23.25 2.77 -0.96
CA ALA A 577 -22.62 1.58 -0.41
C ALA A 577 -21.65 0.94 -1.42
N ALA A 578 -22.06 0.75 -2.67
CA ALA A 578 -21.21 0.17 -3.70
C ALA A 578 -19.96 1.02 -3.98
N ILE A 579 -20.10 2.34 -4.12
CA ILE A 579 -18.97 3.24 -4.37
C ILE A 579 -18.04 3.31 -3.17
N GLY A 580 -18.60 3.41 -1.95
CA GLY A 580 -17.81 3.40 -0.73
C GLY A 580 -16.97 2.12 -0.64
N GLU A 581 -17.56 0.98 -0.97
CA GLU A 581 -16.88 -0.31 -0.98
C GLU A 581 -15.77 -0.39 -2.02
N ILE A 582 -16.06 -0.03 -3.29
CA ILE A 582 -15.05 -0.03 -4.34
C ILE A 582 -13.91 0.93 -4.00
N ALA A 583 -14.20 2.12 -3.48
CA ALA A 583 -13.18 3.07 -3.04
C ALA A 583 -12.31 2.49 -1.91
N ALA A 584 -12.91 1.84 -0.92
CA ALA A 584 -12.19 1.20 0.16
C ALA A 584 -11.31 0.04 -0.33
N GLN A 585 -11.80 -0.79 -1.25
CA GLN A 585 -11.03 -1.90 -1.84
C GLN A 585 -9.91 -1.41 -2.75
N LEU A 586 -10.14 -0.39 -3.59
CA LEU A 586 -9.09 0.26 -4.40
C LEU A 586 -7.98 0.81 -3.51
N ALA A 587 -8.35 1.35 -2.34
CA ALA A 587 -7.42 1.80 -1.31
C ALA A 587 -6.68 0.66 -0.59
N GLY A 588 -7.04 -0.61 -0.82
CA GLY A 588 -6.41 -1.81 -0.25
C GLY A 588 -7.06 -2.35 1.02
N ASN A 589 -8.29 -1.95 1.35
CA ASN A 589 -8.98 -2.41 2.56
C ASN A 589 -9.75 -3.73 2.33
N PRO A 590 -9.99 -4.52 3.40
CA PRO A 590 -10.83 -5.73 3.33
C PRO A 590 -12.29 -5.42 2.98
N ASN A 591 -13.01 -6.41 2.45
CA ASN A 591 -14.42 -6.27 2.08
C ASN A 591 -15.29 -5.76 3.24
N GLY A 592 -16.28 -4.91 2.93
CA GLY A 592 -17.20 -4.27 3.86
C GLY A 592 -16.60 -3.06 4.59
N SER A 593 -15.39 -2.62 4.24
CA SER A 593 -14.75 -1.46 4.88
C SER A 593 -15.31 -0.11 4.41
N GLY A 594 -16.10 -0.09 3.33
CA GLY A 594 -16.71 1.14 2.81
C GLY A 594 -18.23 1.07 2.64
N ALA A 595 -18.79 -0.11 2.39
CA ALA A 595 -20.21 -0.25 2.05
C ALA A 595 -21.16 0.23 3.15
N VAL A 596 -20.95 -0.26 4.39
CA VAL A 596 -21.84 0.02 5.52
C VAL A 596 -21.76 1.50 5.91
N ALA A 597 -20.55 2.06 6.01
CA ALA A 597 -20.36 3.47 6.35
C ALA A 597 -21.00 4.42 5.33
N ALA A 598 -20.76 4.21 4.03
CA ALA A 598 -21.32 5.06 2.99
C ALA A 598 -22.85 4.92 2.87
N GLY A 599 -23.38 3.69 2.99
CA GLY A 599 -24.83 3.45 2.96
C GLY A 599 -25.57 4.06 4.15
N ILE A 600 -25.07 3.87 5.38
CA ILE A 600 -25.64 4.49 6.59
C ILE A 600 -25.52 6.02 6.52
N ASN A 601 -24.41 6.55 6.01
CA ASN A 601 -24.26 7.98 5.82
C ASN A 601 -25.32 8.54 4.87
N GLU A 602 -25.60 7.87 3.75
CA GLU A 602 -26.64 8.29 2.80
C GLU A 602 -28.06 8.21 3.42
N LEU A 603 -28.34 7.25 4.30
CA LEU A 603 -29.59 7.23 5.06
C LEU A 603 -29.69 8.40 6.05
N ALA A 604 -28.58 8.75 6.68
CA ALA A 604 -28.51 9.81 7.68
C ALA A 604 -28.41 11.22 7.06
N ILE A 605 -27.98 11.35 5.80
CA ILE A 605 -27.55 12.63 5.23
C ILE A 605 -28.64 13.69 5.25
N LYS A 606 -29.89 13.28 5.02
CA LYS A 606 -31.05 14.17 5.12
C LYS A 606 -31.20 14.74 6.54
N LYS A 607 -31.17 13.88 7.56
CA LYS A 607 -31.26 14.31 8.98
C LYS A 607 -30.06 15.17 9.38
N ILE A 608 -28.86 14.86 8.88
CA ILE A 608 -27.65 15.65 9.09
C ILE A 608 -27.85 17.06 8.52
N ILE A 609 -28.28 17.17 7.26
CA ILE A 609 -28.54 18.45 6.59
C ILE A 609 -29.68 19.22 7.26
N ASP A 610 -30.77 18.56 7.66
CA ASP A 610 -31.90 19.21 8.34
C ASP A 610 -31.47 19.79 9.69
N ARG A 611 -30.53 19.13 10.39
CA ARG A 611 -29.96 19.59 11.66
C ARG A 611 -29.00 20.78 11.50
N VAL A 612 -28.05 20.68 10.58
CA VAL A 612 -26.99 21.71 10.44
C VAL A 612 -27.37 22.83 9.49
N GLY A 613 -28.35 22.61 8.60
CA GLY A 613 -28.75 23.53 7.55
C GLY A 613 -27.95 23.36 6.26
N LYS A 614 -28.59 23.63 5.12
CA LYS A 614 -27.96 23.57 3.78
C LYS A 614 -26.80 24.55 3.60
N GLU A 615 -26.67 25.54 4.48
CA GLU A 615 -25.60 26.54 4.44
C GLU A 615 -24.31 26.11 5.16
N HIS A 616 -24.30 24.91 5.74
CA HIS A 616 -23.20 24.39 6.55
C HIS A 616 -22.65 23.06 5.99
N PRO A 617 -22.09 23.06 4.76
CA PRO A 617 -21.53 21.86 4.14
C PRO A 617 -20.31 21.32 4.87
N ASP A 618 -19.57 22.16 5.59
CA ASP A 618 -18.45 21.77 6.46
C ASP A 618 -18.92 20.93 7.65
N GLN A 619 -19.95 21.38 8.37
CA GLN A 619 -20.52 20.63 9.49
C GLN A 619 -21.14 19.31 9.03
N ALA A 620 -21.82 19.30 7.88
CA ALA A 620 -22.36 18.07 7.30
C ALA A 620 -21.25 17.06 7.01
N GLN A 621 -20.14 17.49 6.38
CA GLN A 621 -18.99 16.61 6.11
C GLN A 621 -18.33 16.10 7.39
N LEU A 622 -18.18 16.94 8.42
CA LEU A 622 -17.55 16.55 9.69
C LEU A 622 -18.41 15.53 10.46
N ILE A 623 -19.73 15.73 10.49
CA ILE A 623 -20.67 14.77 11.10
C ILE A 623 -20.67 13.46 10.31
N SER A 624 -20.69 13.52 8.98
CA SER A 624 -20.59 12.33 8.12
C SER A 624 -19.31 11.55 8.32
N ALA A 625 -18.17 12.25 8.43
CA ALA A 625 -16.89 11.61 8.74
C ALA A 625 -16.90 10.93 10.11
N THR A 626 -17.43 11.61 11.12
CA THR A 626 -17.54 11.08 12.48
C THR A 626 -18.47 9.86 12.53
N LEU A 627 -19.63 9.92 11.87
CA LEU A 627 -20.57 8.81 11.76
C LEU A 627 -19.93 7.62 11.06
N GLY A 628 -19.24 7.84 9.94
CA GLY A 628 -18.54 6.80 9.20
C GLY A 628 -17.45 6.11 10.03
N MET A 629 -16.71 6.87 10.85
CA MET A 629 -15.73 6.33 11.79
C MET A 629 -16.37 5.39 12.80
N ILE A 630 -17.40 5.88 13.52
CA ILE A 630 -18.10 5.12 14.57
C ILE A 630 -18.74 3.85 14.00
N VAL A 631 -19.39 3.94 12.84
CA VAL A 631 -20.00 2.80 12.16
C VAL A 631 -18.95 1.72 11.88
N ASN A 632 -17.80 2.10 11.30
CA ASN A 632 -16.77 1.12 10.97
C ASN A 632 -16.12 0.52 12.22
N GLU A 633 -15.86 1.31 13.25
CA GLU A 633 -15.30 0.81 14.52
C GLU A 633 -16.26 -0.19 15.18
N ALA A 634 -17.58 0.07 15.17
CA ALA A 634 -18.59 -0.83 15.71
C ALA A 634 -18.64 -2.19 14.98
N ILE A 635 -18.21 -2.27 13.73
CA ILE A 635 -18.13 -3.52 12.95
C ILE A 635 -16.69 -4.04 12.80
N ASN A 636 -15.75 -3.56 13.62
CA ASN A 636 -14.34 -3.95 13.63
C ASN A 636 -13.62 -3.73 12.27
N LYS A 637 -14.00 -2.66 11.55
CA LYS A 637 -13.43 -2.19 10.28
C LYS A 637 -12.62 -0.91 10.50
N PRO A 638 -11.75 -0.48 9.55
CA PRO A 638 -10.92 0.70 9.76
C PRO A 638 -11.78 1.98 9.83
N GLY A 639 -11.75 2.68 10.96
CA GLY A 639 -12.52 3.91 11.18
C GLY A 639 -12.19 5.02 10.19
N ASN A 640 -10.91 5.20 9.84
CA ASN A 640 -10.49 6.20 8.84
C ASN A 640 -11.12 5.96 7.46
N SER A 641 -11.27 4.70 7.04
CA SER A 641 -11.92 4.37 5.77
C SER A 641 -13.38 4.75 5.76
N GLY A 642 -14.10 4.42 6.85
CA GLY A 642 -15.49 4.81 7.02
C GLY A 642 -15.65 6.33 7.04
N ALA A 643 -14.79 7.04 7.77
CA ALA A 643 -14.80 8.49 7.83
C ALA A 643 -14.58 9.13 6.46
N ALA A 644 -13.59 8.64 5.70
CA ALA A 644 -13.26 9.17 4.38
C ALA A 644 -14.37 8.92 3.36
N VAL A 645 -14.88 7.69 3.24
CA VAL A 645 -15.93 7.40 2.23
C VAL A 645 -17.25 8.10 2.55
N SER A 646 -17.61 8.24 3.82
CA SER A 646 -18.79 9.01 4.23
C SER A 646 -18.60 10.50 3.98
N SER A 647 -17.41 11.04 4.27
CA SER A 647 -17.06 12.43 3.94
C SER A 647 -17.09 12.66 2.43
N TYR A 648 -16.55 11.75 1.63
CA TYR A 648 -16.55 11.83 0.16
C TYR A 648 -17.97 11.73 -0.41
N GLY A 649 -18.77 10.80 0.11
CA GLY A 649 -20.19 10.69 -0.21
C GLY A 649 -20.86 12.04 0.01
N THR A 650 -20.77 12.60 1.22
CA THR A 650 -21.37 13.92 1.51
C THR A 650 -20.80 15.07 0.66
N LYS A 651 -19.49 15.05 0.39
CA LYS A 651 -18.79 16.12 -0.33
C LYS A 651 -19.13 16.16 -1.82
N TRP A 652 -19.14 15.01 -2.48
CA TRP A 652 -19.24 14.93 -3.95
C TRP A 652 -20.65 14.56 -4.43
N ASN A 653 -21.53 14.09 -3.53
CA ASN A 653 -22.96 13.87 -3.81
C ASN A 653 -23.78 15.19 -3.94
N LYS A 654 -23.12 16.32 -4.25
CA LYS A 654 -23.73 17.66 -4.32
C LYS A 654 -23.12 18.60 -5.37
N GLU A 655 -22.31 18.10 -6.32
CA GLU A 655 -21.62 18.94 -7.30
C GLU A 655 -22.13 18.73 -8.74
N TYR A 656 -22.39 19.82 -9.47
CA TYR A 656 -22.99 19.82 -10.82
C TYR A 656 -21.95 19.93 -11.93
N ILE A 657 -21.99 19.03 -12.92
CA ILE A 657 -21.24 19.11 -14.20
C ILE A 657 -22.23 19.38 -15.38
N PRO A 658 -21.89 20.23 -16.38
CA PRO A 658 -22.78 20.61 -17.47
C PRO A 658 -23.21 19.46 -18.41
N ILE A 659 -24.45 19.57 -18.90
CA ILE A 659 -25.28 18.49 -19.50
C ILE A 659 -24.94 18.11 -20.96
N GLU A 660 -24.21 18.91 -21.75
CA GLU A 660 -24.20 18.71 -23.22
C GLU A 660 -23.15 17.73 -23.79
N TRP A 661 -22.23 17.20 -22.98
CA TRP A 661 -21.21 16.24 -23.46
C TRP A 661 -21.11 14.96 -22.62
N SER A 662 -22.02 14.77 -21.66
CA SER A 662 -21.92 13.70 -20.66
C SER A 662 -22.19 12.32 -21.25
N GLU A 663 -23.08 12.12 -22.22
CA GLU A 663 -23.40 10.76 -22.72
C GLU A 663 -22.19 10.04 -23.32
N ARG A 664 -21.31 10.77 -24.03
CA ARG A 664 -20.08 10.21 -24.61
C ARG A 664 -19.03 9.92 -23.53
N ALA A 665 -18.94 10.74 -22.49
CA ALA A 665 -18.03 10.54 -21.36
C ALA A 665 -18.52 9.46 -20.37
N ILE A 666 -19.83 9.28 -20.23
CA ILE A 666 -20.50 8.26 -19.41
C ILE A 666 -20.33 6.87 -20.04
N ASN A 667 -20.57 6.76 -21.35
CA ASN A 667 -20.34 5.50 -22.06
C ASN A 667 -18.84 5.17 -22.07
N ASN A 668 -17.97 6.15 -22.31
CA ASN A 668 -16.52 5.96 -22.19
C ASN A 668 -16.06 5.62 -20.77
N PHE A 669 -16.71 6.09 -19.69
CA PHE A 669 -16.37 5.77 -18.30
C PHE A 669 -16.88 4.38 -17.89
N ALA A 670 -18.09 4.00 -18.30
CA ALA A 670 -18.62 2.65 -18.10
C ALA A 670 -17.85 1.59 -18.90
N ASP A 671 -17.49 1.90 -20.16
CA ASP A 671 -16.64 1.07 -21.00
C ASP A 671 -15.19 1.06 -20.50
N PHE A 672 -14.67 2.17 -19.95
CA PHE A 672 -13.36 2.23 -19.29
C PHE A 672 -13.31 1.40 -17.99
N ILE A 673 -14.35 1.44 -17.15
CA ILE A 673 -14.44 0.60 -15.95
C ILE A 673 -14.48 -0.88 -16.36
N LYS A 674 -15.17 -1.23 -17.46
CA LYS A 674 -15.08 -2.57 -18.06
C LYS A 674 -13.67 -2.87 -18.57
N ASP A 675 -13.15 -2.14 -19.53
CA ASP A 675 -11.90 -2.43 -20.25
C ASP A 675 -10.62 -2.29 -19.39
N SER A 676 -10.68 -1.57 -18.27
CA SER A 676 -9.55 -1.45 -17.33
C SER A 676 -9.48 -2.56 -16.26
N MET A 677 -10.44 -3.49 -16.29
CA MET A 677 -10.57 -4.64 -15.41
C MET A 677 -10.30 -5.93 -16.19
N SER A 678 -9.60 -6.89 -15.57
CA SER A 678 -9.48 -8.22 -16.18
C SER A 678 -10.86 -8.87 -16.28
N GLU A 679 -11.10 -9.77 -17.23
CA GLU A 679 -12.39 -10.48 -17.36
C GLU A 679 -12.79 -11.18 -16.04
N ALA A 680 -11.80 -11.66 -15.27
CA ALA A 680 -11.98 -12.21 -13.93
C ALA A 680 -12.44 -11.16 -12.91
N ASP A 681 -11.88 -9.94 -12.93
CA ASP A 681 -12.28 -8.85 -12.04
C ASP A 681 -13.65 -8.28 -12.42
N GLN A 682 -14.00 -8.25 -13.70
CA GLN A 682 -15.34 -7.85 -14.18
C GLN A 682 -16.41 -8.85 -13.72
N ALA A 683 -16.13 -10.15 -13.85
CA ALA A 683 -17.00 -11.22 -13.37
C ALA A 683 -17.14 -11.16 -11.84
N LYS A 684 -16.04 -10.85 -11.12
CA LYS A 684 -16.03 -10.67 -9.67
C LYS A 684 -16.76 -9.40 -9.23
N LEU A 685 -16.63 -8.27 -9.93
CA LEU A 685 -17.37 -7.03 -9.66
C LEU A 685 -18.87 -7.20 -9.89
N ASN A 686 -19.27 -7.88 -10.97
CA ASN A 686 -20.68 -8.19 -11.22
C ASN A 686 -21.26 -9.15 -10.17
N LEU A 687 -20.48 -10.13 -9.73
CA LEU A 687 -20.85 -11.07 -8.68
C LEU A 687 -20.84 -10.42 -7.28
N GLU A 688 -19.92 -9.50 -6.99
CA GLU A 688 -19.82 -8.74 -5.73
C GLU A 688 -20.80 -7.57 -5.66
N LEU A 689 -21.19 -6.94 -6.78
CA LEU A 689 -22.34 -6.04 -6.82
C LEU A 689 -23.63 -6.82 -6.53
N ALA A 690 -23.84 -7.98 -7.16
CA ALA A 690 -25.05 -8.78 -6.97
C ALA A 690 -25.12 -9.42 -5.57
N ALA A 691 -24.02 -9.99 -5.08
CA ALA A 691 -23.93 -10.60 -3.75
C ALA A 691 -23.81 -9.55 -2.65
N GLY A 692 -23.05 -8.47 -2.86
CA GLY A 692 -22.81 -7.41 -1.91
C GLY A 692 -24.02 -6.48 -1.74
N ILE A 693 -24.74 -6.11 -2.81
CA ILE A 693 -25.97 -5.30 -2.67
C ILE A 693 -27.07 -6.12 -1.98
N THR A 694 -27.23 -7.40 -2.33
CA THR A 694 -28.24 -8.27 -1.73
C THR A 694 -27.91 -8.63 -0.28
N ALA A 695 -26.64 -8.96 0.03
CA ALA A 695 -26.18 -9.22 1.40
C ALA A 695 -26.09 -7.95 2.24
N THR A 696 -25.82 -6.77 1.66
CA THR A 696 -25.83 -5.48 2.37
C THR A 696 -27.24 -5.00 2.63
N ILE A 697 -28.19 -5.20 1.71
CA ILE A 697 -29.62 -4.97 1.97
C ILE A 697 -30.11 -5.95 3.05
N ALA A 698 -29.80 -7.24 2.95
CA ALA A 698 -30.18 -8.22 3.98
C ALA A 698 -29.51 -7.95 5.34
N PHE A 699 -28.23 -7.57 5.36
CA PHE A 699 -27.51 -7.19 6.58
C PHE A 699 -28.04 -5.87 7.15
N LEU A 700 -28.35 -4.86 6.34
CA LEU A 700 -28.94 -3.61 6.82
C LEU A 700 -30.35 -3.85 7.38
N THR A 701 -31.14 -4.73 6.76
CA THR A 701 -32.45 -5.15 7.29
C THR A 701 -32.27 -5.83 8.65
N VAL A 702 -31.43 -6.89 8.74
CA VAL A 702 -31.18 -7.65 9.97
C VAL A 702 -30.47 -6.82 11.06
N TRP A 703 -29.53 -5.96 10.70
CA TRP A 703 -28.80 -5.09 11.64
C TRP A 703 -29.69 -3.95 12.14
N SER A 704 -30.56 -3.38 11.30
CA SER A 704 -31.55 -2.38 11.75
C SER A 704 -32.57 -2.98 12.71
N GLU A 705 -32.98 -4.23 12.48
CA GLU A 705 -33.90 -4.97 13.37
C GLU A 705 -33.25 -5.34 14.71
N LYS A 706 -31.91 -5.56 14.73
CA LYS A 706 -31.21 -6.12 15.90
C LYS A 706 -30.40 -5.10 16.73
N ASN A 707 -29.93 -4.00 16.12
CA ASN A 707 -29.02 -3.04 16.77
C ASN A 707 -29.50 -1.57 16.71
N ALA A 708 -30.62 -1.28 16.05
CA ALA A 708 -31.08 0.10 15.80
C ALA A 708 -32.30 0.63 16.60
N PRO A 709 -32.55 0.21 17.86
CA PRO A 709 -33.25 1.08 18.80
C PRO A 709 -32.31 2.15 19.41
N GLU A 710 -31.02 1.85 19.58
CA GLU A 710 -30.10 2.66 20.41
C GLU A 710 -29.10 3.52 19.61
N VAL A 711 -28.76 3.15 18.37
CA VAL A 711 -27.80 3.93 17.53
C VAL A 711 -28.39 5.24 16.98
N LEU A 712 -29.72 5.40 17.01
CA LEU A 712 -30.40 6.70 16.83
C LEU A 712 -30.39 7.54 18.13
N GLY A 713 -30.11 6.94 19.29
CA GLY A 713 -30.07 7.57 20.60
C GLY A 713 -28.80 8.38 20.90
N LEU A 714 -27.65 8.04 20.32
CA LEU A 714 -26.41 8.83 20.46
C LEU A 714 -26.44 10.19 19.73
N VAL A 715 -27.51 10.44 18.97
CA VAL A 715 -27.80 11.71 18.30
C VAL A 715 -28.92 12.47 19.04
N ALA A 716 -29.48 11.90 20.13
CA ALA A 716 -30.72 12.32 20.77
C ALA A 716 -30.70 12.23 22.31
N GLU A 717 -29.75 12.89 22.96
CA GLU A 717 -29.97 13.51 24.27
C GLU A 717 -29.60 15.00 24.14
N GLY A 718 -30.47 15.98 24.38
CA GLY A 718 -31.60 15.96 25.31
C GLY A 718 -33.01 16.03 24.71
N THR A 719 -33.82 15.06 25.18
CA THR A 719 -35.21 15.12 25.70
C THR A 719 -36.32 15.67 24.77
N THR A 720 -37.48 15.03 24.51
CA THR A 720 -38.32 14.08 25.30
C THR A 720 -39.40 13.41 24.40
N GLU A 721 -39.85 12.18 24.75
CA GLU A 721 -41.12 11.44 24.45
C GLU A 721 -41.45 10.99 22.99
N MET A 722 -41.37 9.70 22.60
CA MET A 722 -42.20 8.47 22.82
C MET A 722 -43.36 8.26 21.80
N ILE A 723 -43.37 7.13 21.05
CA ILE A 723 -44.45 6.10 20.96
C ILE A 723 -44.18 5.07 19.82
N VAL A 724 -44.42 3.82 20.21
CA VAL A 724 -44.27 2.49 19.57
C VAL A 724 -45.39 2.20 18.54
N LEU A 725 -45.18 1.26 17.59
CA LEU A 725 -46.20 0.26 17.19
C LEU A 725 -45.64 -0.91 16.33
N ASN A 726 -45.60 -2.08 16.98
CA ASN A 726 -45.79 -3.50 16.59
C ASN A 726 -45.34 -4.11 15.23
N ALA A 727 -44.87 -5.35 15.41
CA ALA A 727 -44.25 -6.29 14.49
C ALA A 727 -45.23 -7.20 13.73
N GLU A 728 -44.74 -7.87 12.68
CA GLU A 728 -44.83 -9.34 12.54
C GLU A 728 -43.78 -9.87 11.54
N ILE A 729 -43.04 -10.92 11.95
CA ILE A 729 -41.97 -11.62 11.22
C ILE A 729 -42.54 -12.93 10.67
N VAL A 730 -42.15 -13.35 9.45
CA VAL A 730 -42.28 -14.75 9.01
C VAL A 730 -41.03 -15.21 8.23
N GLY A 731 -40.28 -16.18 8.76
CA GLY A 731 -39.30 -17.02 8.03
C GLY A 731 -37.88 -17.10 8.63
N THR A 732 -37.28 -18.29 8.69
CA THR A 732 -35.93 -18.53 9.26
C THR A 732 -34.84 -18.71 8.18
N VAL A 733 -33.58 -18.38 8.52
CA VAL A 733 -32.39 -18.30 7.64
C VAL A 733 -32.11 -19.55 6.79
N ASN A 734 -32.58 -20.74 7.21
CA ASN A 734 -32.36 -21.98 6.46
C ASN A 734 -33.28 -22.11 5.22
N GLU A 735 -34.47 -21.51 5.22
CA GLU A 735 -35.39 -21.55 4.07
C GLU A 735 -34.90 -20.67 2.91
N PHE A 736 -34.08 -19.65 3.18
CA PHE A 736 -33.49 -18.78 2.15
C PHE A 736 -32.32 -19.46 1.41
N TYR A 737 -31.61 -20.39 2.06
CA TYR A 737 -30.53 -21.16 1.45
C TYR A 737 -31.04 -22.17 0.43
N ASP A 738 -32.19 -22.81 0.70
CA ASP A 738 -32.78 -23.80 -0.20
C ASP A 738 -33.40 -23.17 -1.47
N VAL A 739 -33.96 -21.96 -1.37
CA VAL A 739 -34.41 -21.17 -2.53
C VAL A 739 -33.21 -20.73 -3.40
N PHE A 740 -32.08 -20.40 -2.76
CA PHE A 740 -30.86 -20.01 -3.47
C PHE A 740 -30.16 -21.20 -4.15
N LYS A 741 -30.17 -22.38 -3.51
CA LYS A 741 -29.68 -23.64 -4.08
C LYS A 741 -30.53 -24.08 -5.28
N ALA A 742 -31.85 -23.95 -5.18
CA ALA A 742 -32.77 -24.23 -6.29
C ALA A 742 -32.58 -23.26 -7.49
N ALA A 743 -32.29 -21.98 -7.24
CA ALA A 743 -31.97 -21.00 -8.28
C ALA A 743 -30.62 -21.29 -8.95
N TRP A 744 -29.62 -21.72 -8.18
CA TRP A 744 -28.29 -22.11 -8.64
C TRP A 744 -28.28 -23.39 -9.51
N GLU A 745 -29.05 -24.40 -9.12
CA GLU A 745 -29.17 -25.68 -9.85
C GLU A 745 -29.98 -25.55 -11.16
N SER A 746 -30.77 -24.48 -11.33
CA SER A 746 -31.58 -24.23 -12.54
C SER A 746 -30.81 -23.68 -13.76
N ARG A 747 -29.47 -23.63 -13.73
CA ARG A 747 -28.66 -23.21 -14.89
C ARG A 747 -28.68 -24.26 -16.02
N THR A 748 -29.74 -24.22 -16.82
CA THR A 748 -29.73 -24.65 -18.22
C THR A 748 -30.59 -23.68 -19.05
N ASN A 749 -30.07 -23.24 -20.21
CA ASN A 749 -30.78 -22.56 -21.31
C ASN A 749 -30.88 -21.02 -21.38
N VAL A 750 -29.78 -20.29 -21.21
CA VAL A 750 -29.66 -18.92 -21.79
C VAL A 750 -28.98 -18.93 -23.15
N TRP A 751 -27.99 -19.81 -23.38
CA TRP A 751 -27.29 -19.91 -24.67
C TRP A 751 -28.15 -20.49 -25.80
N ASP A 752 -29.10 -21.38 -25.51
CA ASP A 752 -30.04 -21.92 -26.52
C ASP A 752 -31.12 -20.91 -26.96
N ARG A 753 -31.32 -19.80 -26.23
CA ARG A 753 -32.26 -18.75 -26.60
C ARG A 753 -31.64 -17.59 -27.40
N LEU A 754 -30.32 -17.53 -27.51
CA LEU A 754 -29.61 -16.50 -28.28
C LEU A 754 -29.36 -16.87 -29.75
N ASN A 755 -29.54 -18.15 -30.14
CA ASN A 755 -29.36 -18.61 -31.52
C ASN A 755 -30.60 -18.50 -32.42
N ASN A 756 -31.75 -18.03 -31.93
CA ASN A 756 -33.02 -18.02 -32.68
C ASN A 756 -33.57 -16.62 -33.05
N TYR A 757 -32.76 -15.57 -33.03
CA TYR A 757 -33.15 -14.28 -33.61
C TYR A 757 -32.36 -13.99 -34.89
N GLN A 758 -32.92 -14.38 -36.03
CA GLN A 758 -32.46 -13.93 -37.34
C GLN A 758 -33.04 -12.55 -37.70
N ASN A 759 -32.14 -11.65 -38.09
CA ASN A 759 -32.22 -10.53 -39.05
C ASN A 759 -33.29 -9.43 -38.94
N ASN A 760 -32.82 -8.19 -38.72
CA ASN A 760 -32.69 -7.20 -39.81
C ASN A 760 -31.80 -6.00 -39.41
N ASN A 761 -31.16 -5.40 -40.42
CA ASN A 761 -30.36 -4.16 -40.41
C ASN A 761 -28.83 -4.28 -40.32
N ARG A 762 -28.26 -5.25 -41.04
CA ARG A 762 -26.82 -5.23 -41.38
C ARG A 762 -26.47 -4.18 -42.44
N ASP A 763 -27.41 -3.83 -43.32
CA ASP A 763 -27.17 -2.86 -44.41
C ASP A 763 -27.13 -1.40 -43.91
N THR A 764 -27.84 -1.08 -42.83
CA THR A 764 -27.86 0.26 -42.22
C THR A 764 -26.52 0.63 -41.57
N ILE A 765 -25.74 -0.37 -41.17
CA ILE A 765 -24.43 -0.19 -40.50
C ILE A 765 -23.30 0.00 -41.54
N GLU A 766 -23.46 -0.53 -42.75
CA GLU A 766 -22.49 -0.35 -43.85
C GLU A 766 -22.61 1.04 -44.50
N ASP A 767 -23.82 1.59 -44.64
CA ASP A 767 -24.01 2.94 -45.21
C ASP A 767 -23.63 4.06 -44.22
N MET A 768 -23.78 3.85 -42.91
CA MET A 768 -23.32 4.80 -41.87
C MET A 768 -21.80 5.02 -41.86
N LYS A 769 -21.01 4.07 -42.38
CA LYS A 769 -19.54 4.22 -42.48
C LYS A 769 -19.12 5.14 -43.62
N LYS A 770 -20.00 5.43 -44.59
CA LYS A 770 -19.63 6.20 -45.78
C LYS A 770 -19.88 7.71 -45.65
N ASN A 771 -20.81 8.18 -44.81
CA ASN A 771 -20.95 9.62 -44.55
C ASN A 771 -21.57 9.95 -43.18
N PRO A 772 -20.76 10.26 -42.15
CA PRO A 772 -21.20 10.31 -40.76
C PRO A 772 -21.86 11.63 -40.31
N TRP A 773 -22.24 12.54 -41.22
CA TRP A 773 -22.67 13.91 -40.87
C TRP A 773 -24.14 14.27 -41.14
N ASP A 774 -24.97 13.37 -41.68
CA ASP A 774 -26.32 13.72 -42.17
C ASP A 774 -27.51 13.13 -41.39
N TYR A 775 -27.33 12.63 -40.15
CA TYR A 775 -28.47 12.14 -39.36
C TYR A 775 -28.42 12.65 -37.91
N GLU A 776 -29.35 13.56 -37.60
CA GLU A 776 -29.66 14.13 -36.25
C GLU A 776 -30.37 13.15 -35.33
#